data_AF-A0A3A8E7F6-F1
#
_entry.id   AF-A0A3A8E7F6-F1
#
_cell.length_a   1.000
_cell.length_b   1.000
_cell.length_c   1.000
_cell.angle_alpha   90.00
_cell.angle_beta   90.00
_cell.angle_gamma   90.00
#
_symmetry.space_group_name_H-M   'P 1'
#
loop_
_entity.id
_entity.type
_entity.pdbx_description
1 polymer ?
#
loop_
_entity_poly.entity_id
_entity_poly.type
_entity_poly.pdbx_seq_one_letter_code
_entity_poly.pdbx_strand_id
1 'polypeptide(L)'
;VDANTEEKSLIDAQLRLIHWLMHLKKRGLQLSTIESYLGSFGKEFIFEIWLNKLDLKQQSIDDYEDLYRQLLKYSSERDEKAVQRDSVKGKTSRKMHQSAEYRFGRLKDFHQFCIENYDAPGVLVLQNSSFKHLQICNARLVSPLLFGKLLEKLENLSQEPTASEWVDHLSCLKLMYLLSYRTGLRLNEVRCLKIQDIICPELLYKEKENTVFNNITLHIQDNSYRRLKTRSANRQIPLKIALSEHEFLVVQRYIQHRYEQYLVNQQDDLLFSVNHRVLTDQCISKITVDLFSQILGMHHGFSFHTLRHSAANYLAITLLGSKEMIKTYTDCPWVKAKKMRDLLFGMKARAQEEIIQHKWQVLASWMGHSSIEQTASNYLHVLDLLAVDRIYNSPCIISKKVLEQCFSPVKSSTDYINLNRYTQQQKWFNSYQQTQPVTMAGRQEKKFSIEKSTLTPFQRLISFREGRLSEDTQAQEWMQRCQWMSTKWMDRQKFNLKTNYVYSKNLEESWFDELYEKAKKLTRPDEIIPLLDFHYKDDRQQDALKEKNMVKALKILLLFGKLRKNFLHFQCRMKGDEQQIVNFITGIEPMLGDHLYLEKQNYPVNLDAPERTVKFSFQRVVGSNKKNVTPLVIFNLMLKMMQKDELWIK
;
A
#
# COMPACT_ATOMS: atom_id res chain seq x y z
N VAL A 1 -13.31 27.84 29.16
CA VAL A 1 -13.30 27.78 27.67
C VAL A 1 -12.03 28.48 27.23
N ASP A 2 -10.96 27.72 27.02
CA ASP A 2 -9.62 28.24 26.72
C ASP A 2 -9.53 28.74 25.27
N ALA A 3 -9.83 30.02 25.06
CA ALA A 3 -9.59 30.69 23.78
C ALA A 3 -8.09 30.79 23.41
N ASN A 4 -7.19 30.54 24.37
CA ASN A 4 -5.75 30.77 24.24
C ASN A 4 -4.98 29.58 23.63
N THR A 5 -5.55 28.37 23.63
CA THR A 5 -4.85 27.16 23.17
C THR A 5 -4.89 27.03 21.64
N GLU A 6 -5.97 27.48 21.01
CA GLU A 6 -6.17 27.41 19.56
C GLU A 6 -5.24 28.36 18.82
N GLU A 7 -5.10 29.59 19.33
CA GLU A 7 -4.14 30.57 18.82
C GLU A 7 -2.70 30.08 19.01
N LYS A 8 -2.38 29.45 20.16
CA LYS A 8 -1.04 28.88 20.40
C LYS A 8 -0.66 27.79 19.40
N SER A 9 -1.56 26.85 19.10
CA SER A 9 -1.32 25.81 18.10
C SER A 9 -1.10 26.39 16.69
N LEU A 10 -1.86 27.43 16.34
CA LEU A 10 -1.72 28.12 15.07
C LEU A 10 -0.40 28.88 14.97
N ILE A 11 -0.02 29.59 16.04
CA ILE A 11 1.25 30.30 16.16
C ILE A 11 2.42 29.32 16.06
N ASP A 12 2.37 28.18 16.76
CA ASP A 12 3.42 27.15 16.70
C ASP A 12 3.60 26.62 15.26
N ALA A 13 2.49 26.37 14.57
CA ALA A 13 2.51 25.95 13.17
C ALA A 13 3.13 27.01 12.23
N GLN A 14 2.76 28.28 12.41
CA GLN A 14 3.32 29.40 11.64
C GLN A 14 4.81 29.56 11.91
N LEU A 15 5.24 29.47 13.17
CA LEU A 15 6.65 29.56 13.56
C LEU A 15 7.48 28.45 12.94
N ARG A 16 6.99 27.21 12.93
CA ARG A 16 7.67 26.08 12.25
C ARG A 16 7.83 26.33 10.76
N LEU A 17 6.79 26.83 10.09
CA LEU A 17 6.89 27.20 8.67
C LEU A 17 7.91 28.32 8.46
N ILE A 18 7.82 29.43 9.21
CA ILE A 18 8.73 30.57 9.08
C ILE A 18 10.18 30.12 9.30
N HIS A 19 10.43 29.33 10.35
CA HIS A 19 11.76 28.82 10.65
C HIS A 19 12.28 27.91 9.53
N TRP A 20 11.42 27.06 8.95
CA TRP A 20 11.79 26.26 7.79
C TRP A 20 12.14 27.12 6.56
N LEU A 21 11.36 28.17 6.27
CA LEU A 21 11.65 29.09 5.17
C LEU A 21 13.00 29.82 5.37
N MET A 22 13.29 30.24 6.60
CA MET A 22 14.60 30.83 6.95
C MET A 22 15.73 29.82 6.79
N HIS A 23 15.52 28.56 7.19
CA HIS A 23 16.47 27.46 6.97
C HIS A 23 16.75 27.24 5.48
N LEU A 24 15.72 27.19 4.63
CA LEU A 24 15.88 27.08 3.17
C LEU A 24 16.63 28.27 2.58
N LYS A 25 16.37 29.49 3.08
CA LYS A 25 17.10 30.69 2.64
C LYS A 25 18.58 30.63 3.01
N LYS A 26 18.90 30.17 4.22
CA LYS A 26 20.30 29.95 4.66
C LYS A 26 21.02 28.90 3.81
N ARG A 27 20.30 27.91 3.27
CA ARG A 27 20.84 26.92 2.31
C ARG A 27 21.03 27.45 0.89
N GLY A 28 20.78 28.74 0.64
CA GLY A 28 21.05 29.39 -0.65
C GLY A 28 19.94 29.26 -1.68
N LEU A 29 18.73 28.83 -1.30
CA LEU A 29 17.61 28.75 -2.25
C LEU A 29 17.11 30.16 -2.66
N GLN A 30 16.70 30.28 -3.93
CA GLN A 30 16.05 31.49 -4.44
C GLN A 30 14.66 31.69 -3.82
N LEU A 31 14.23 32.95 -3.68
CA LEU A 31 12.94 33.29 -3.07
C LEU A 31 11.76 32.67 -3.82
N SER A 32 11.80 32.66 -5.16
CA SER A 32 10.79 32.02 -6.01
C SER A 32 10.63 30.51 -5.73
N THR A 33 11.73 29.81 -5.45
CA THR A 33 11.73 28.40 -5.08
C THR A 33 11.11 28.21 -3.69
N ILE A 34 11.45 29.06 -2.74
CA ILE A 34 10.92 29.02 -1.36
C ILE A 34 9.41 29.29 -1.37
N GLU A 35 8.94 30.26 -2.15
CA GLU A 35 7.52 30.52 -2.36
C GLU A 35 6.78 29.32 -2.98
N SER A 36 7.41 28.65 -3.96
CA SER A 36 6.85 27.42 -4.55
C SER A 36 6.76 26.29 -3.53
N TYR A 37 7.73 26.17 -2.61
CA TYR A 37 7.73 25.16 -1.56
C TYR A 37 6.61 25.44 -0.56
N LEU A 38 6.49 26.68 -0.08
CA LEU A 38 5.40 27.09 0.81
C LEU A 38 4.03 26.91 0.15
N GLY A 39 3.90 27.30 -1.12
CA GLY A 39 2.68 27.17 -1.90
C GLY A 39 2.26 25.73 -2.20
N SER A 40 3.14 24.76 -1.95
CA SER A 40 2.85 23.35 -2.21
C SER A 40 1.92 22.71 -1.16
N PHE A 41 2.02 23.11 0.11
CA PHE A 41 1.19 22.56 1.21
C PHE A 41 0.89 23.54 2.35
N GLY A 42 1.55 24.71 2.43
CA GLY A 42 1.55 25.55 3.62
C GLY A 42 0.18 26.08 4.02
N LYS A 43 -0.68 26.43 3.04
CA LYS A 43 -2.06 26.86 3.31
C LYS A 43 -2.89 25.73 3.91
N GLU A 44 -2.76 24.52 3.37
CA GLU A 44 -3.49 23.35 3.82
C GLU A 44 -3.03 22.91 5.19
N PHE A 45 -1.73 23.05 5.48
CA PHE A 45 -1.15 22.76 6.79
C PHE A 45 -1.73 23.66 7.87
N ILE A 46 -1.75 24.97 7.64
CA ILE A 46 -2.36 25.93 8.55
C ILE A 46 -3.87 25.67 8.70
N PHE A 47 -4.56 25.40 7.59
CA PHE A 47 -5.99 25.10 7.60
C PHE A 47 -6.31 23.84 8.41
N GLU A 48 -5.55 22.76 8.24
CA GLU A 48 -5.75 21.51 8.99
C GLU A 48 -5.52 21.69 10.49
N ILE A 49 -4.47 22.41 10.86
CA ILE A 49 -4.15 22.67 12.26
C ILE A 49 -5.23 23.53 12.90
N TRP A 50 -5.74 24.53 12.19
CA TRP A 50 -6.83 25.38 12.68
C TRP A 50 -8.16 24.61 12.75
N LEU A 51 -8.52 23.87 11.70
CA LEU A 51 -9.79 23.17 11.59
C LEU A 51 -9.90 22.05 12.63
N ASN A 52 -8.85 21.24 12.76
CA ASN A 52 -8.79 20.09 13.65
C ASN A 52 -8.16 20.41 15.01
N LYS A 53 -7.74 21.67 15.21
CA LYS A 53 -7.18 22.19 16.47
C LYS A 53 -6.02 21.33 16.98
N LEU A 54 -5.10 21.01 16.07
CA LEU A 54 -4.01 20.06 16.31
C LEU A 54 -2.88 20.72 17.11
N ASP A 55 -2.49 20.10 18.23
CA ASP A 55 -1.27 20.49 18.95
C ASP A 55 -0.07 19.68 18.45
N LEU A 56 0.77 20.32 17.63
CA LEU A 56 1.96 19.74 17.01
C LEU A 56 2.99 19.18 18.01
N LYS A 57 2.97 19.65 19.27
CA LYS A 57 3.88 19.15 20.33
C LYS A 57 3.43 17.82 20.92
N GLN A 58 2.15 17.47 20.75
CA GLN A 58 1.55 16.26 21.31
C GLN A 58 1.14 15.24 20.23
N GLN A 59 1.48 15.48 18.96
CA GLN A 59 1.13 14.56 17.89
C GLN A 59 2.01 13.31 17.93
N SER A 60 1.37 12.15 17.84
CA SER A 60 2.05 10.87 17.65
C SER A 60 2.54 10.69 16.21
N ILE A 61 3.33 9.64 15.96
CA ILE A 61 3.77 9.26 14.61
C ILE A 61 2.56 9.13 13.67
N ASP A 62 1.52 8.44 14.12
CA ASP A 62 0.31 8.20 13.32
C ASP A 62 -0.45 9.50 13.04
N ASP A 63 -0.44 10.44 13.98
CA ASP A 63 -1.11 11.72 13.80
C ASP A 63 -0.42 12.57 12.73
N TYR A 64 0.91 12.56 12.69
CA TYR A 64 1.67 13.16 11.59
C TYR A 64 1.42 12.43 10.26
N GLU A 65 1.34 11.10 10.25
CA GLU A 65 0.98 10.34 9.05
C GLU A 65 -0.40 10.73 8.51
N ASP A 66 -1.41 10.78 9.37
CA ASP A 66 -2.76 11.21 9.02
C ASP A 66 -2.79 12.65 8.52
N LEU A 67 -2.08 13.57 9.20
CA LEU A 67 -1.96 14.96 8.77
C LEU A 67 -1.40 15.04 7.34
N TYR A 68 -0.26 14.41 7.07
CA TYR A 68 0.36 14.46 5.74
C TYR A 68 -0.51 13.80 4.66
N ARG A 69 -1.20 12.70 4.98
CA ARG A 69 -2.19 12.09 4.07
C ARG A 69 -3.31 13.07 3.74
N GLN A 70 -3.86 13.77 4.73
CA GLN A 70 -4.93 14.73 4.53
C GLN A 70 -4.48 15.94 3.68
N LEU A 71 -3.27 16.45 3.90
CA LEU A 71 -2.70 17.54 3.11
C LEU A 71 -2.54 17.16 1.63
N LEU A 72 -2.10 15.93 1.37
CA LEU A 72 -1.96 15.41 0.01
C LEU A 72 -3.33 15.18 -0.65
N LYS A 73 -4.33 14.76 0.11
CA LYS A 73 -5.72 14.64 -0.36
C LYS A 73 -6.28 16.00 -0.77
N TYR A 74 -6.24 17.01 0.09
CA TYR A 74 -6.70 18.37 -0.24
C TYR A 74 -6.00 18.96 -1.45
N SER A 75 -4.71 18.68 -1.57
CA SER A 75 -3.92 19.12 -2.71
C SER A 75 -4.38 18.47 -4.01
N SER A 76 -4.70 17.17 -3.98
CA SER A 76 -5.22 16.43 -5.13
C SER A 76 -6.62 16.93 -5.53
N GLU A 77 -7.53 17.10 -4.58
CA GLU A 77 -8.89 17.62 -4.82
C GLU A 77 -8.87 19.06 -5.39
N ARG A 78 -7.94 19.89 -4.92
CA ARG A 78 -7.75 21.26 -5.41
C ARG A 78 -7.29 21.27 -6.86
N ASP A 79 -6.37 20.38 -7.22
CA ASP A 79 -5.86 20.26 -8.57
C ASP A 79 -6.94 19.75 -9.52
N GLU A 80 -7.72 18.75 -9.12
CA GLU A 80 -8.88 18.27 -9.88
C GLU A 80 -9.87 19.41 -10.15
N LYS A 81 -10.23 20.18 -9.11
CA LYS A 81 -11.12 21.36 -9.24
C LYS A 81 -10.50 22.47 -10.09
N ALA A 82 -9.18 22.61 -10.13
CA ALA A 82 -8.50 23.57 -10.98
C ALA A 82 -8.51 23.12 -12.45
N VAL A 83 -8.24 21.84 -12.70
CA VAL A 83 -8.31 21.23 -14.05
C VAL A 83 -9.72 21.32 -14.61
N GLN A 84 -10.74 21.02 -13.81
CA GLN A 84 -12.15 21.16 -14.22
C GLN A 84 -12.48 22.62 -14.59
N ARG A 85 -12.07 23.60 -13.76
CA ARG A 85 -12.30 25.03 -14.06
C ARG A 85 -11.58 25.51 -15.31
N ASP A 86 -10.34 25.06 -15.54
CA ASP A 86 -9.55 25.44 -16.71
C ASP A 86 -10.13 24.80 -17.98
N SER A 87 -10.62 23.57 -17.89
CA SER A 87 -11.34 22.86 -18.97
C SER A 87 -12.60 23.61 -19.40
N VAL A 88 -13.43 24.05 -18.44
CA VAL A 88 -14.63 24.86 -18.73
C VAL A 88 -14.30 26.20 -19.41
N LYS A 89 -13.09 26.74 -19.19
CA LYS A 89 -12.60 27.99 -19.81
C LYS A 89 -11.84 27.77 -21.11
N GLY A 90 -11.80 26.54 -21.65
CA GLY A 90 -11.08 26.20 -22.88
C GLY A 90 -9.55 26.34 -22.77
N LYS A 91 -8.99 26.34 -21.55
CA LYS A 91 -7.55 26.48 -21.31
C LYS A 91 -6.93 25.14 -20.95
N THR A 92 -5.82 24.79 -21.58
CA THR A 92 -4.98 23.66 -21.17
C THR A 92 -4.31 24.01 -19.84
N SER A 93 -4.70 23.33 -18.75
CA SER A 93 -4.17 23.63 -17.42
C SER A 93 -2.65 23.37 -17.37
N ARG A 94 -1.86 24.41 -17.10
CA ARG A 94 -0.39 24.30 -16.88
C ARG A 94 -0.04 23.76 -15.49
N LYS A 95 -1.02 23.45 -14.64
CA LYS A 95 -0.82 22.97 -13.25
C LYS A 95 -0.45 21.49 -13.12
N MET A 96 -0.27 20.79 -14.24
CA MET A 96 0.25 19.43 -14.27
C MET A 96 1.68 19.27 -13.69
N HIS A 97 2.31 20.37 -13.25
CA HIS A 97 3.67 20.43 -12.70
C HIS A 97 3.78 20.53 -11.17
N GLN A 98 2.69 20.63 -10.41
CA GLN A 98 2.71 20.36 -8.95
C GLN A 98 2.17 18.96 -8.70
N SER A 99 2.85 17.94 -9.23
CA SER A 99 2.47 16.56 -8.97
C SER A 99 2.41 16.33 -7.46
N ALA A 100 1.49 15.48 -7.01
CA ALA A 100 1.44 15.11 -5.60
C ALA A 100 2.79 14.53 -5.11
N GLU A 101 3.63 14.03 -6.02
CA GLU A 101 5.05 13.70 -5.82
C GLU A 101 5.92 14.89 -5.41
N TYR A 102 5.79 16.02 -6.09
CA TYR A 102 6.48 17.25 -5.69
C TYR A 102 6.07 17.67 -4.28
N ARG A 103 4.77 17.65 -3.99
CA ARG A 103 4.24 18.03 -2.66
C ARG A 103 4.72 17.08 -1.56
N PHE A 104 4.73 15.78 -1.83
CA PHE A 104 5.26 14.78 -0.91
C PHE A 104 6.75 14.99 -0.63
N GLY A 105 7.56 15.28 -1.67
CA GLY A 105 8.96 15.63 -1.48
C GLY A 105 9.15 16.86 -0.58
N ARG A 106 8.31 17.88 -0.73
CA ARG A 106 8.36 19.08 0.13
C ARG A 106 7.87 18.84 1.56
N LEU A 107 6.84 18.02 1.74
CA LEU A 107 6.39 17.58 3.06
C LEU A 107 7.47 16.75 3.78
N LYS A 108 8.17 15.88 3.05
CA LYS A 108 9.31 15.11 3.57
C LYS A 108 10.43 16.03 4.05
N ASP A 109 10.83 17.01 3.23
CA ASP A 109 11.87 17.98 3.60
C ASP A 109 11.48 18.82 4.83
N PHE A 110 10.20 19.23 4.91
CA PHE A 110 9.68 19.99 6.04
C PHE A 110 9.61 19.14 7.33
N HIS A 111 9.16 17.90 7.24
CA HIS A 111 9.07 17.02 8.39
C HIS A 111 10.47 16.65 8.92
N GLN A 112 11.43 16.37 8.03
CA GLN A 112 12.81 16.15 8.43
C GLN A 112 13.37 17.33 9.23
N PHE A 113 13.08 18.56 8.77
CA PHE A 113 13.41 19.77 9.52
C PHE A 113 12.71 19.84 10.89
N CYS A 114 11.46 19.39 11.00
CA CYS A 114 10.74 19.34 12.27
C CYS A 114 11.31 18.32 13.26
N ILE A 115 11.80 17.17 12.78
CA ILE A 115 12.48 16.17 13.61
C ILE A 115 13.73 16.80 14.23
N GLU A 116 14.52 17.51 13.42
CA GLU A 116 15.80 18.09 13.84
C GLU A 116 15.67 19.31 14.78
N ASN A 117 14.58 20.07 14.68
CA ASN A 117 14.47 21.39 15.33
C ASN A 117 13.30 21.50 16.34
N TYR A 118 12.40 20.53 16.40
CA TYR A 118 11.16 20.62 17.18
C TYR A 118 10.73 19.28 17.82
N ASP A 119 11.66 18.34 17.99
CA ASP A 119 11.43 17.02 18.59
C ASP A 119 10.24 16.25 17.97
N ALA A 120 9.97 16.47 16.69
CA ALA A 120 8.92 15.73 16.00
C ALA A 120 9.31 14.25 15.88
N PRO A 121 8.37 13.30 16.05
CA PRO A 121 8.67 11.89 15.95
C PRO A 121 8.90 11.50 14.49
N GLY A 122 9.77 10.50 14.25
CA GLY A 122 10.08 10.03 12.89
C GLY A 122 8.89 9.32 12.22
N VAL A 123 8.48 9.82 11.05
CA VAL A 123 7.36 9.26 10.28
C VAL A 123 7.84 8.27 9.21
N LEU A 124 7.48 6.99 9.36
CA LEU A 124 7.87 5.89 8.46
C LEU A 124 7.39 6.11 7.02
N VAL A 125 6.17 6.62 6.82
CA VAL A 125 5.62 6.90 5.47
C VAL A 125 6.48 7.90 4.69
N LEU A 126 7.15 8.83 5.37
CA LEU A 126 8.03 9.83 4.74
C LEU A 126 9.46 9.31 4.53
N GLN A 127 9.85 8.19 5.15
CA GLN A 127 11.17 7.59 4.94
C GLN A 127 11.31 6.94 3.56
N ASN A 128 10.20 6.50 2.94
CA ASN A 128 10.19 5.93 1.60
C ASN A 128 10.65 6.95 0.53
N SER A 129 11.37 6.47 -0.49
CA SER A 129 12.06 7.30 -1.50
C SER A 129 11.19 7.72 -2.69
N SER A 130 10.00 7.14 -2.89
CA SER A 130 9.15 7.46 -4.05
C SER A 130 7.68 7.71 -3.67
N PHE A 131 7.06 8.68 -4.35
CA PHE A 131 5.66 9.08 -4.16
C PHE A 131 4.64 8.01 -4.57
N LYS A 132 5.04 7.05 -5.43
CA LYS A 132 4.16 6.03 -6.02
C LYS A 132 3.48 5.09 -5.00
N HIS A 133 3.72 5.28 -3.70
CA HIS A 133 3.29 4.38 -2.63
C HIS A 133 2.60 5.07 -1.44
N LEU A 134 2.07 6.29 -1.59
CA LEU A 134 1.26 6.88 -0.51
C LEU A 134 -0.06 6.15 -0.22
N GLN A 135 -0.50 5.27 -1.12
CA GLN A 135 -1.55 4.27 -0.84
C GLN A 135 -1.03 2.99 -0.17
N ILE A 136 0.26 2.92 0.23
CA ILE A 136 0.69 1.92 1.20
C ILE A 136 0.27 2.45 2.57
N CYS A 137 -0.95 2.14 2.98
CA CYS A 137 -1.20 1.97 4.41
C CYS A 137 -0.20 0.93 4.90
N ASN A 138 0.46 1.21 6.04
CA ASN A 138 1.38 0.25 6.66
C ASN A 138 0.54 -0.86 7.32
N ALA A 139 -0.12 -1.63 6.46
CA ALA A 139 -1.25 -2.50 6.72
C ALA A 139 -0.78 -3.81 7.35
N ARG A 140 -0.29 -3.73 8.58
CA ARG A 140 0.05 -4.92 9.36
C ARG A 140 -1.15 -5.37 10.17
N LEU A 141 -1.33 -6.69 10.25
CA LEU A 141 -2.35 -7.32 11.07
C LEU A 141 -1.66 -8.18 12.11
N VAL A 142 -2.03 -7.96 13.37
CA VAL A 142 -1.59 -8.78 14.50
C VAL A 142 -2.50 -9.99 14.55
N SER A 143 -2.01 -11.17 14.19
CA SER A 143 -2.78 -12.42 14.30
C SER A 143 -3.13 -12.74 15.77
N PRO A 144 -4.18 -13.52 16.06
CA PRO A 144 -4.48 -13.94 17.44
C PRO A 144 -3.28 -14.59 18.13
N LEU A 145 -2.49 -15.38 17.40
CA LEU A 145 -1.25 -15.97 17.90
C LEU A 145 -0.20 -14.90 18.24
N LEU A 146 0.02 -13.93 17.37
CA LEU A 146 0.98 -12.86 17.60
C LEU A 146 0.54 -11.96 18.77
N PHE A 147 -0.76 -11.71 18.90
CA PHE A 147 -1.32 -10.96 20.02
C PHE A 147 -1.10 -11.72 21.34
N GLY A 148 -1.33 -13.03 21.37
CA GLY A 148 -0.99 -13.88 22.52
C GLY A 148 0.47 -13.77 22.94
N LYS A 149 1.40 -13.85 21.97
CA LYS A 149 2.84 -13.67 22.23
C LYS A 149 3.21 -12.28 22.74
N LEU A 150 2.54 -11.23 22.24
CA LEU A 150 2.72 -9.86 22.74
C LEU A 150 2.35 -9.76 24.23
N LEU A 151 1.21 -10.33 24.61
CA LEU A 151 0.76 -10.33 26.01
C LEU A 151 1.66 -11.20 26.89
N GLU A 152 2.13 -12.34 26.39
CA GLU A 152 3.07 -13.21 27.10
C GLU A 152 4.41 -12.51 27.34
N LYS A 153 4.97 -11.82 26.34
CA LYS A 153 6.20 -11.05 26.51
C LYS A 153 6.05 -9.90 27.50
N LEU A 154 4.92 -9.22 27.48
CA LEU A 154 4.62 -8.18 28.46
C LEU A 154 4.50 -8.77 29.88
N GLU A 155 3.88 -9.95 30.03
CA GLU A 155 3.81 -10.64 31.31
C GLU A 155 5.20 -11.03 31.82
N ASN A 156 6.05 -11.61 30.97
CA ASN A 156 7.42 -11.96 31.35
C ASN A 156 8.22 -10.73 31.81
N LEU A 157 8.05 -9.59 31.13
CA LEU A 157 8.67 -8.32 31.53
C LEU A 157 8.22 -7.89 32.93
N SER A 158 6.96 -8.14 33.29
CA SER A 158 6.43 -7.80 34.62
C SER A 158 6.96 -8.67 35.75
N GLN A 159 7.52 -9.85 35.42
CA GLN A 159 8.12 -10.77 36.40
C GLN A 159 9.63 -10.53 36.60
N GLU A 160 10.24 -9.62 35.82
CA GLU A 160 11.65 -9.30 36.01
C GLU A 160 11.89 -8.55 37.33
N PRO A 161 12.98 -8.84 38.07
CA PRO A 161 13.25 -8.17 39.35
C PRO A 161 13.34 -6.64 39.24
N THR A 162 13.80 -6.15 38.10
CA THR A 162 13.91 -4.72 37.75
C THR A 162 12.56 -4.06 37.49
N ALA A 163 11.50 -4.83 37.25
CA ALA A 163 10.17 -4.33 36.93
C ALA A 163 9.22 -4.27 38.14
N SER A 164 9.68 -4.63 39.35
CA SER A 164 8.87 -4.68 40.57
C SER A 164 8.07 -3.39 40.84
N GLU A 165 8.68 -2.22 40.59
CA GLU A 165 8.01 -0.91 40.74
C GLU A 165 6.98 -0.58 39.64
N TRP A 166 7.01 -1.33 38.53
CA TRP A 166 6.23 -1.06 37.32
C TRP A 166 5.16 -2.12 37.03
N VAL A 167 5.03 -3.17 37.85
CA VAL A 167 4.12 -4.30 37.61
C VAL A 167 2.67 -3.86 37.38
N ASP A 168 2.16 -2.95 38.21
CA ASP A 168 0.80 -2.43 38.09
C ASP A 168 0.62 -1.59 36.82
N HIS A 169 1.64 -0.82 36.44
CA HIS A 169 1.64 -0.05 35.19
C HIS A 169 1.62 -0.97 33.96
N LEU A 170 2.39 -2.07 33.99
CA LEU A 170 2.40 -3.08 32.93
C LEU A 170 1.08 -3.85 32.87
N SER A 171 0.44 -4.10 34.02
CA SER A 171 -0.91 -4.68 34.10
C SER A 171 -1.95 -3.77 33.43
N CYS A 172 -1.88 -2.46 33.67
CA CYS A 172 -2.70 -1.47 32.96
C CYS A 172 -2.43 -1.51 31.45
N LEU A 173 -1.16 -1.55 31.03
CA LEU A 173 -0.79 -1.63 29.62
C LEU A 173 -1.34 -2.90 28.94
N LYS A 174 -1.34 -4.03 29.64
CA LYS A 174 -1.94 -5.29 29.16
C LYS A 174 -3.43 -5.13 28.84
N LEU A 175 -4.17 -4.46 29.73
CA LEU A 175 -5.59 -4.16 29.52
C LEU A 175 -5.80 -3.15 28.38
N MET A 176 -4.92 -2.16 28.25
CA MET A 176 -4.96 -1.21 27.14
C MET A 176 -4.75 -1.91 25.79
N TYR A 177 -3.78 -2.83 25.69
CA TYR A 177 -3.58 -3.66 24.49
C TYR A 177 -4.82 -4.51 24.19
N LEU A 178 -5.39 -5.17 25.19
CA LEU A 178 -6.60 -5.97 25.05
C LEU A 178 -7.77 -5.15 24.50
N LEU A 179 -8.05 -4.01 25.14
CA LEU A 179 -9.14 -3.13 24.70
C LEU A 179 -8.88 -2.62 23.29
N SER A 180 -7.69 -2.11 22.98
CA SER A 180 -7.37 -1.62 21.63
C SER A 180 -7.42 -2.70 20.56
N TYR A 181 -6.97 -3.92 20.84
CA TYR A 181 -7.03 -5.05 19.91
C TYR A 181 -8.45 -5.53 19.62
N ARG A 182 -9.33 -5.52 20.64
CA ARG A 182 -10.72 -5.99 20.51
C ARG A 182 -11.69 -4.92 20.00
N THR A 183 -11.48 -3.67 20.39
CA THR A 183 -12.43 -2.57 20.14
C THR A 183 -11.92 -1.56 19.11
N GLY A 184 -10.62 -1.56 18.81
CA GLY A 184 -10.01 -0.63 17.86
C GLY A 184 -9.75 0.77 18.42
N LEU A 185 -9.72 0.97 19.74
CA LEU A 185 -9.41 2.27 20.33
C LEU A 185 -8.01 2.76 19.93
N ARG A 186 -7.89 4.06 19.60
CA ARG A 186 -6.59 4.73 19.44
C ARG A 186 -5.86 4.79 20.79
N LEU A 187 -4.53 4.94 20.77
CA LEU A 187 -3.71 5.03 21.98
C LEU A 187 -4.24 6.09 22.96
N ASN A 188 -4.45 7.32 22.49
CA ASN A 188 -4.98 8.40 23.32
C ASN A 188 -6.45 8.16 23.74
N GLU A 189 -7.24 7.44 22.94
CA GLU A 189 -8.59 7.06 23.32
C GLU A 189 -8.56 6.13 24.54
N VAL A 190 -7.78 5.04 24.50
CA VAL A 190 -7.74 4.07 25.61
C VAL A 190 -6.99 4.58 26.84
N ARG A 191 -5.86 5.29 26.65
CA ARG A 191 -5.01 5.82 27.73
C ARG A 191 -5.74 6.84 28.60
N CYS A 192 -6.56 7.69 27.98
CA CYS A 192 -7.25 8.78 28.66
C CYS A 192 -8.73 8.47 28.96
N LEU A 193 -9.11 7.18 29.02
CA LEU A 193 -10.44 6.79 29.48
C LEU A 193 -10.62 7.21 30.94
N LYS A 194 -11.73 7.88 31.24
CA LYS A 194 -12.13 8.17 32.62
C LYS A 194 -13.06 7.09 33.16
N ILE A 195 -13.20 7.04 34.49
CA ILE A 195 -14.24 6.25 35.15
C ILE A 195 -15.63 6.70 34.70
N GLN A 196 -15.83 8.00 34.48
CA GLN A 196 -17.08 8.57 33.97
C GLN A 196 -17.38 8.19 32.50
N ASP A 197 -16.36 7.76 31.74
CA ASP A 197 -16.55 7.24 30.38
C ASP A 197 -17.08 5.79 30.41
N ILE A 198 -17.25 5.18 31.59
CA ILE A 198 -17.78 3.83 31.76
C ILE A 198 -19.27 3.88 32.09
N ILE A 199 -20.09 3.47 31.13
CA ILE A 199 -21.52 3.27 31.34
C ILE A 199 -21.72 1.84 31.84
N CYS A 200 -21.96 1.70 33.13
CA CYS A 200 -22.31 0.43 33.78
C CYS A 200 -23.30 0.74 34.93
N PRO A 201 -24.62 0.72 34.66
CA PRO A 201 -25.64 1.00 35.67
C PRO A 201 -25.48 0.12 36.92
N GLU A 202 -25.04 -1.13 36.73
CA GLU A 202 -24.83 -2.09 37.80
C GLU A 202 -23.75 -1.64 38.81
N LEU A 203 -22.78 -0.79 38.44
CA LEU A 203 -21.82 -0.20 39.40
C LEU A 203 -22.48 0.76 40.40
N LEU A 204 -23.65 1.30 40.08
CA LEU A 204 -24.37 2.25 40.93
C LEU A 204 -25.23 1.55 41.99
N TYR A 205 -25.64 0.31 41.75
CA TYR A 205 -26.48 -0.46 42.65
C TYR A 205 -25.61 -1.20 43.69
N LYS A 206 -25.57 -0.67 44.92
CA LYS A 206 -24.79 -1.17 46.08
C LYS A 206 -25.27 -2.51 46.66
N GLU A 207 -25.87 -3.42 45.89
CA GLU A 207 -26.16 -4.77 46.42
C GLU A 207 -24.89 -5.62 46.34
N LYS A 208 -24.13 -5.57 47.45
CA LYS A 208 -22.77 -6.10 47.63
C LYS A 208 -22.59 -7.62 47.49
N GLU A 209 -23.60 -8.37 47.07
CA GLU A 209 -23.49 -9.82 46.92
C GLU A 209 -23.96 -10.27 45.53
N ASN A 210 -23.00 -10.67 44.71
CA ASN A 210 -23.18 -11.41 43.45
C ASN A 210 -23.91 -10.72 42.27
N THR A 211 -23.92 -9.39 42.17
CA THR A 211 -24.35 -8.75 40.91
C THR A 211 -23.29 -8.93 39.83
N VAL A 212 -23.51 -9.90 38.93
CA VAL A 212 -22.70 -10.06 37.72
C VAL A 212 -22.86 -8.81 36.85
N PHE A 213 -21.83 -7.96 36.77
CA PHE A 213 -21.82 -6.77 35.91
C PHE A 213 -21.85 -7.19 34.44
N ASN A 214 -23.04 -7.21 33.85
CA ASN A 214 -23.23 -7.76 32.51
C ASN A 214 -23.20 -6.71 31.40
N ASN A 215 -23.36 -5.42 31.72
CA ASN A 215 -23.56 -4.37 30.72
C ASN A 215 -22.55 -3.23 30.85
N ILE A 216 -21.26 -3.54 30.65
CA ILE A 216 -20.21 -2.51 30.60
C ILE A 216 -20.09 -1.97 29.18
N THR A 217 -20.29 -0.66 29.02
CA THR A 217 -20.14 0.07 27.75
C THR A 217 -19.13 1.20 27.91
N LEU A 218 -18.15 1.27 27.01
CA LEU A 218 -17.23 2.40 26.93
C LEU A 218 -17.88 3.53 26.12
N HIS A 219 -17.98 4.72 26.70
CA HIS A 219 -18.39 5.93 26.01
C HIS A 219 -17.17 6.76 25.64
N ILE A 220 -16.80 6.73 24.36
CA ILE A 220 -15.67 7.49 23.84
C ILE A 220 -16.16 8.90 23.53
N GLN A 221 -15.72 9.88 24.32
CA GLN A 221 -16.10 11.29 24.19
C GLN A 221 -14.92 12.22 24.51
N ASP A 222 -15.10 13.53 24.31
CA ASP A 222 -14.16 14.53 24.79
C ASP A 222 -14.17 14.55 26.33
N ASN A 223 -13.00 14.70 26.94
CA ASN A 223 -12.86 14.86 28.39
C ASN A 223 -11.65 15.75 28.70
N SER A 224 -11.35 15.99 29.99
CA SER A 224 -10.26 16.89 30.39
C SER A 224 -8.85 16.42 30.01
N TYR A 225 -8.66 15.14 29.65
CA TYR A 225 -7.36 14.55 29.28
C TYR A 225 -7.26 14.20 27.79
N ARG A 226 -8.39 14.25 27.07
CA ARG A 226 -8.46 13.84 25.66
C ARG A 226 -9.48 14.67 24.91
N ARG A 227 -9.04 15.10 23.74
CA ARG A 227 -9.93 15.58 22.70
C ARG A 227 -9.97 14.59 21.54
N LEU A 228 -11.17 14.34 21.04
CA LEU A 228 -11.45 13.50 19.89
C LEU A 228 -11.04 14.20 18.60
N LYS A 229 -10.43 13.44 17.70
CA LYS A 229 -9.95 13.93 16.39
C LYS A 229 -11.08 14.44 15.50
N THR A 230 -12.27 13.84 15.62
CA THR A 230 -13.46 14.23 14.86
C THR A 230 -14.71 14.04 15.71
N ARG A 231 -15.80 14.73 15.37
CA ARG A 231 -17.10 14.50 16.02
C ARG A 231 -17.59 13.07 15.88
N SER A 232 -17.31 12.41 14.75
CA SER A 232 -17.68 11.01 14.49
C SER A 232 -16.93 10.01 15.36
N ALA A 233 -15.87 10.43 16.06
CA ALA A 233 -15.20 9.57 17.03
C ALA A 233 -16.00 9.39 18.33
N ASN A 234 -17.03 10.23 18.58
CA ASN A 234 -17.93 10.06 19.72
C ASN A 234 -18.81 8.83 19.49
N ARG A 235 -18.64 7.80 20.33
CA ARG A 235 -19.30 6.50 20.13
C ARG A 235 -19.37 5.69 21.42
N GLN A 236 -20.26 4.71 21.44
CA GLN A 236 -20.40 3.77 22.53
C GLN A 236 -20.00 2.36 22.08
N ILE A 237 -19.22 1.66 22.90
CA ILE A 237 -18.69 0.32 22.59
C ILE A 237 -19.07 -0.64 23.73
N PRO A 238 -20.06 -1.53 23.53
CA PRO A 238 -20.42 -2.54 24.51
C PRO A 238 -19.34 -3.62 24.62
N LEU A 239 -18.73 -3.74 25.80
CA LEU A 239 -17.58 -4.64 26.00
C LEU A 239 -17.95 -6.12 25.95
N LYS A 240 -19.16 -6.49 26.40
CA LYS A 240 -19.64 -7.88 26.38
C LYS A 240 -19.73 -8.44 24.96
N ILE A 241 -19.93 -7.57 23.97
CA ILE A 241 -19.96 -7.97 22.55
C ILE A 241 -18.54 -8.12 22.02
N ALA A 242 -17.64 -7.20 22.38
CA ALA A 242 -16.27 -7.16 21.86
C ALA A 242 -15.37 -8.25 22.47
N LEU A 243 -15.40 -8.41 23.80
CA LEU A 243 -14.48 -9.25 24.57
C LEU A 243 -14.97 -10.69 24.71
N SER A 244 -14.08 -11.68 24.75
CA SER A 244 -14.45 -13.04 25.16
C SER A 244 -14.94 -13.04 26.62
N GLU A 245 -15.65 -14.10 27.05
CA GLU A 245 -16.18 -14.19 28.42
C GLU A 245 -15.07 -14.03 29.48
N HIS A 246 -13.91 -14.67 29.26
CA HIS A 246 -12.75 -14.54 30.14
C HIS A 246 -12.17 -13.12 30.14
N GLU A 247 -11.93 -12.54 28.95
CA GLU A 247 -11.41 -11.17 28.81
C GLU A 247 -12.35 -10.15 29.45
N PHE A 248 -13.66 -10.32 29.27
CA PHE A 248 -14.68 -9.47 29.86
C PHE A 248 -14.62 -9.53 31.39
N LEU A 249 -14.50 -10.73 31.97
CA LEU A 249 -14.40 -10.89 33.43
C LEU A 249 -13.14 -10.22 34.00
N VAL A 250 -12.01 -10.31 33.30
CA VAL A 250 -10.76 -9.64 33.70
C VAL A 250 -10.94 -8.12 33.70
N VAL A 251 -11.49 -7.56 32.62
CA VAL A 251 -11.74 -6.11 32.50
C VAL A 251 -12.79 -5.65 33.52
N GLN A 252 -13.84 -6.43 33.74
CA GLN A 252 -14.87 -6.16 34.73
C GLN A 252 -14.29 -6.03 36.14
N ARG A 253 -13.48 -7.00 36.58
CA ARG A 253 -12.84 -6.97 37.91
C ARG A 253 -11.96 -5.75 38.08
N TYR A 254 -11.19 -5.40 37.05
CA TYR A 254 -10.34 -4.21 37.08
C TYR A 254 -11.16 -2.92 37.18
N ILE A 255 -12.22 -2.77 36.36
CA ILE A 255 -13.11 -1.59 36.42
C ILE A 255 -13.75 -1.47 37.80
N GLN A 256 -14.22 -2.57 38.38
CA GLN A 256 -14.81 -2.57 39.72
C GLN A 256 -13.79 -2.08 40.76
N HIS A 257 -12.59 -2.66 40.78
CA HIS A 257 -11.53 -2.26 41.69
C HIS A 257 -11.17 -0.78 41.53
N ARG A 258 -11.05 -0.31 40.29
CA ARG A 258 -10.71 1.08 40.00
C ARG A 258 -11.83 2.06 40.37
N TYR A 259 -13.09 1.64 40.23
CA TYR A 259 -14.26 2.41 40.67
C TYR A 259 -14.27 2.59 42.19
N GLU A 260 -13.95 1.56 42.96
CA GLU A 260 -13.81 1.65 44.42
C GLU A 260 -12.73 2.65 44.84
N GLN A 261 -11.57 2.66 44.16
CA GLN A 261 -10.52 3.65 44.41
C GLN A 261 -10.97 5.09 44.07
N TYR A 262 -11.71 5.26 42.97
CA TYR A 262 -12.26 6.56 42.56
C TYR A 262 -13.25 7.13 43.59
N LEU A 263 -14.06 6.27 44.24
CA LEU A 263 -14.97 6.71 45.29
C LEU A 263 -14.23 7.28 46.51
N VAL A 264 -13.00 6.84 46.77
CA VAL A 264 -12.14 7.35 47.85
C VAL A 264 -11.43 8.63 47.44
N ASN A 265 -10.87 8.66 46.22
CA ASN A 265 -10.20 9.85 45.68
C ASN A 265 -10.71 10.18 44.27
N GLN A 266 -11.64 11.12 44.21
CA GLN A 266 -12.27 11.54 42.95
C GLN A 266 -11.33 12.34 42.03
N GLN A 267 -10.16 12.81 42.51
CA GLN A 267 -9.18 13.49 41.66
C GLN A 267 -8.44 12.54 40.74
N ASP A 268 -8.35 11.26 41.11
CA ASP A 268 -7.82 10.22 40.25
C ASP A 268 -8.97 9.56 39.51
N ASP A 269 -9.39 10.17 38.41
CA ASP A 269 -10.57 9.78 37.65
C ASP A 269 -10.24 9.01 36.35
N LEU A 270 -8.96 8.79 36.06
CA LEU A 270 -8.49 8.01 34.90
C LEU A 270 -8.58 6.51 35.16
N LEU A 271 -9.12 5.76 34.21
CA LEU A 271 -9.28 4.32 34.33
C LEU A 271 -7.94 3.58 34.50
N PHE A 272 -6.90 4.01 33.77
CA PHE A 272 -5.58 3.38 33.77
C PHE A 272 -4.54 4.26 34.46
N SER A 273 -4.75 4.52 35.75
CA SER A 273 -3.78 5.18 36.61
C SER A 273 -3.33 4.24 37.73
N VAL A 274 -2.06 4.39 38.11
CA VAL A 274 -1.44 3.70 39.23
C VAL A 274 -0.73 4.77 40.06
N ASN A 275 -1.07 4.90 41.33
CA ASN A 275 -0.50 5.92 42.22
C ASN A 275 -0.56 7.34 41.61
N HIS A 276 -1.69 7.69 40.97
CA HIS A 276 -1.90 8.97 40.28
C HIS A 276 -0.97 9.23 39.07
N ARG A 277 -0.28 8.19 38.58
CA ARG A 277 0.60 8.25 37.41
C ARG A 277 0.04 7.40 36.28
N VAL A 278 0.26 7.86 35.05
CA VAL A 278 -0.17 7.19 33.82
C VAL A 278 1.03 7.07 32.89
N LEU A 279 1.19 5.91 32.26
CA LEU A 279 2.23 5.71 31.25
C LEU A 279 2.08 6.74 30.13
N THR A 280 3.16 7.38 29.71
CA THR A 280 3.11 8.33 28.59
C THR A 280 2.89 7.61 27.26
N ASP A 281 2.36 8.32 26.27
CA ASP A 281 2.21 7.83 24.90
C ASP A 281 3.55 7.36 24.30
N GLN A 282 4.63 8.11 24.56
CA GLN A 282 5.99 7.78 24.15
C GLN A 282 6.48 6.48 24.80
N CYS A 283 6.25 6.33 26.12
CA CYS A 283 6.61 5.12 26.85
C CYS A 283 5.89 3.89 26.30
N ILE A 284 4.57 3.99 26.13
CA ILE A 284 3.75 2.91 25.57
C ILE A 284 4.20 2.55 24.16
N SER A 285 4.43 3.55 23.30
CA SER A 285 4.86 3.34 21.93
C SER A 285 6.21 2.63 21.87
N LYS A 286 7.17 3.05 22.70
CA LYS A 286 8.49 2.41 22.81
C LYS A 286 8.39 0.97 23.28
N ILE A 287 7.71 0.72 24.40
CA ILE A 287 7.51 -0.64 24.94
C ILE A 287 6.83 -1.52 23.89
N THR A 288 5.82 -1.01 23.17
CA THR A 288 5.13 -1.78 22.13
C THR A 288 6.08 -2.22 21.02
N VAL A 289 6.90 -1.30 20.50
CA VAL A 289 7.87 -1.60 19.43
C VAL A 289 8.95 -2.56 19.92
N ASP A 290 9.46 -2.37 21.14
CA ASP A 290 10.48 -3.23 21.73
C ASP A 290 9.96 -4.67 21.91
N LEU A 291 8.73 -4.84 22.42
CA LEU A 291 8.11 -6.15 22.56
C LEU A 291 7.92 -6.85 21.22
N PHE A 292 7.46 -6.13 20.18
CA PHE A 292 7.37 -6.72 18.84
C PHE A 292 8.75 -7.03 18.26
N SER A 293 9.76 -6.21 18.51
CA SER A 293 11.14 -6.46 18.07
C SER A 293 11.71 -7.74 18.70
N GLN A 294 11.37 -8.03 19.96
CA GLN A 294 11.74 -9.29 20.61
C GLN A 294 11.05 -10.52 20.01
N ILE A 295 9.87 -10.34 19.38
CA ILE A 295 9.10 -11.45 18.79
C ILE A 295 9.46 -11.66 17.31
N LEU A 296 9.67 -10.58 16.56
CA LEU A 296 9.75 -10.57 15.10
C LEU A 296 11.12 -10.12 14.55
N GLY A 297 12.03 -9.66 15.41
CA GLY A 297 13.27 -9.01 15.01
C GLY A 297 13.10 -7.53 14.65
N MET A 298 14.20 -6.87 14.27
CA MET A 298 14.21 -5.44 13.96
C MET A 298 13.49 -5.11 12.64
N HIS A 299 13.08 -3.85 12.47
CA HIS A 299 12.41 -3.33 11.26
C HIS A 299 11.07 -4.01 10.90
N HIS A 300 10.43 -4.65 11.88
CA HIS A 300 9.13 -5.30 11.70
C HIS A 300 8.00 -4.33 11.38
N GLY A 301 8.07 -3.06 11.81
CA GLY A 301 7.10 -1.99 11.49
C GLY A 301 5.72 -2.11 12.14
N PHE A 302 5.59 -2.89 13.22
CA PHE A 302 4.40 -2.94 14.07
C PHE A 302 4.48 -1.85 15.15
N SER A 303 3.33 -1.30 15.52
CA SER A 303 3.18 -0.28 16.56
C SER A 303 1.88 -0.50 17.33
N PHE A 304 1.59 0.35 18.31
CA PHE A 304 0.29 0.34 19.01
C PHE A 304 -0.88 0.47 18.01
N HIS A 305 -0.72 1.28 16.96
CA HIS A 305 -1.74 1.50 15.94
C HIS A 305 -2.11 0.21 15.19
N THR A 306 -1.17 -0.71 15.06
CA THR A 306 -1.42 -1.99 14.39
C THR A 306 -2.53 -2.79 15.08
N LEU A 307 -2.73 -2.61 16.38
CA LEU A 307 -3.86 -3.20 17.12
C LEU A 307 -5.20 -2.68 16.59
N ARG A 308 -5.29 -1.37 16.28
CA ARG A 308 -6.49 -0.76 15.70
C ARG A 308 -6.79 -1.26 14.28
N HIS A 309 -5.77 -1.42 13.44
CA HIS A 309 -5.94 -2.07 12.13
C HIS A 309 -6.46 -3.50 12.30
N SER A 310 -5.88 -4.26 13.22
CA SER A 310 -6.28 -5.64 13.49
C SER A 310 -7.73 -5.71 13.93
N ALA A 311 -8.14 -4.86 14.88
CA ALA A 311 -9.52 -4.76 15.35
C ALA A 311 -10.50 -4.48 14.19
N ALA A 312 -10.20 -3.51 13.32
CA ALA A 312 -11.06 -3.16 12.19
C ALA A 312 -11.25 -4.34 11.22
N ASN A 313 -10.17 -5.07 10.89
CA ASN A 313 -10.22 -6.20 9.97
C ASN A 313 -10.91 -7.41 10.59
N TYR A 314 -10.63 -7.75 11.85
CA TYR A 314 -11.32 -8.86 12.52
C TYR A 314 -12.77 -8.55 12.79
N LEU A 315 -13.12 -7.29 13.05
CA LEU A 315 -14.52 -6.86 13.10
C LEU A 315 -15.18 -7.06 11.73
N ALA A 316 -14.53 -6.63 10.63
CA ALA A 316 -15.06 -6.85 9.29
C ALA A 316 -15.30 -8.34 9.00
N ILE A 317 -14.33 -9.21 9.30
CA ILE A 317 -14.47 -10.67 9.15
C ILE A 317 -15.59 -11.21 10.03
N THR A 318 -15.66 -10.79 11.30
CA THR A 318 -16.70 -11.22 12.25
C THR A 318 -18.09 -10.82 11.81
N LEU A 319 -18.24 -9.65 11.20
CA LEU A 319 -19.53 -9.11 10.76
C LEU A 319 -19.96 -9.56 9.37
N LEU A 320 -19.01 -9.83 8.48
CA LEU A 320 -19.27 -10.00 7.03
C LEU A 320 -18.85 -11.35 6.48
N GLY A 321 -17.88 -12.02 7.09
CA GLY A 321 -17.33 -13.28 6.60
C GLY A 321 -18.24 -14.48 6.87
N SER A 322 -17.98 -15.57 6.16
CA SER A 322 -18.56 -16.88 6.42
C SER A 322 -18.12 -17.47 7.76
N LYS A 323 -18.77 -18.56 8.16
CA LYS A 323 -18.40 -19.32 9.37
C LYS A 323 -16.95 -19.84 9.26
N GLU A 324 -16.58 -20.29 8.07
CA GLU A 324 -15.26 -20.82 7.72
C GLU A 324 -14.20 -19.73 7.82
N MET A 325 -14.46 -18.55 7.25
CA MET A 325 -13.54 -17.41 7.31
C MET A 325 -13.32 -16.94 8.75
N ILE A 326 -14.38 -16.81 9.54
CA ILE A 326 -14.29 -16.44 10.97
C ILE A 326 -13.43 -17.43 11.74
N LYS A 327 -13.69 -18.73 11.55
CA LYS A 327 -12.92 -19.80 12.21
C LYS A 327 -11.44 -19.79 11.81
N THR A 328 -11.12 -19.34 10.60
CA THR A 328 -9.78 -19.39 10.04
C THR A 328 -8.92 -18.20 10.49
N TYR A 329 -9.49 -17.00 10.49
CA TYR A 329 -8.71 -15.76 10.66
C TYR A 329 -8.92 -15.08 12.02
N THR A 330 -9.92 -15.49 12.79
CA THR A 330 -10.22 -14.89 14.10
C THR A 330 -10.23 -15.96 15.19
N ASP A 331 -10.05 -15.52 16.42
CA ASP A 331 -10.28 -16.31 17.63
C ASP A 331 -11.71 -16.15 18.18
N CYS A 332 -12.63 -15.58 17.39
CA CYS A 332 -14.02 -15.40 17.76
C CYS A 332 -14.85 -16.65 17.42
N PRO A 333 -15.50 -17.30 18.39
CA PRO A 333 -16.39 -18.42 18.10
C PRO A 333 -17.58 -17.96 17.25
N TRP A 334 -18.00 -18.81 16.29
CA TRP A 334 -19.14 -18.50 15.42
C TRP A 334 -20.42 -18.13 16.18
N VAL A 335 -20.69 -18.78 17.32
CA VAL A 335 -21.86 -18.47 18.16
C VAL A 335 -21.80 -17.04 18.69
N LYS A 336 -20.61 -16.55 19.06
CA LYS A 336 -20.42 -15.18 19.52
C LYS A 336 -20.54 -14.19 18.36
N ALA A 337 -19.93 -14.49 17.21
CA ALA A 337 -20.08 -13.69 15.99
C ALA A 337 -21.56 -13.54 15.60
N LYS A 338 -22.34 -14.63 15.70
CA LYS A 338 -23.79 -14.64 15.47
C LYS A 338 -24.52 -13.66 16.40
N LYS A 339 -24.28 -13.75 17.71
CA LYS A 339 -24.87 -12.84 18.72
C LYS A 339 -24.48 -11.38 18.48
N MET A 340 -23.23 -11.14 18.10
CA MET A 340 -22.74 -9.80 17.75
C MET A 340 -23.50 -9.22 16.54
N ARG A 341 -23.70 -10.01 15.49
CA ARG A 341 -24.50 -9.60 14.32
C ARG A 341 -25.96 -9.36 14.70
N ASP A 342 -26.54 -10.23 15.53
CA ASP A 342 -27.93 -10.10 15.99
C ASP A 342 -28.13 -8.78 16.78
N LEU A 343 -27.16 -8.39 17.61
CA LEU A 343 -27.19 -7.13 18.38
C LEU A 343 -26.95 -5.90 17.51
N LEU A 344 -26.00 -5.96 16.57
CA LEU A 344 -25.60 -4.80 15.78
C LEU A 344 -26.49 -4.53 14.57
N PHE A 345 -27.04 -5.57 13.94
CA PHE A 345 -27.93 -5.46 12.78
C PHE A 345 -29.40 -5.61 13.13
N GLY A 346 -29.70 -6.26 14.26
CA GLY A 346 -31.04 -6.71 14.63
C GLY A 346 -31.36 -8.10 14.07
N MET A 347 -32.01 -8.95 14.88
CA MET A 347 -32.33 -10.33 14.52
C MET A 347 -33.14 -10.45 13.23
N LYS A 348 -34.10 -9.56 13.01
CA LYS A 348 -34.94 -9.54 11.79
C LYS A 348 -34.12 -9.20 10.55
N ALA A 349 -33.25 -8.19 10.63
CA ALA A 349 -32.42 -7.78 9.51
C ALA A 349 -31.45 -8.89 9.13
N ARG A 350 -30.87 -9.59 10.12
CA ARG A 350 -29.95 -10.70 9.86
C ARG A 350 -30.61 -11.90 9.16
N ALA A 351 -31.92 -12.12 9.30
CA ALA A 351 -32.62 -13.11 8.48
C ALA A 351 -32.55 -12.78 6.97
N GLN A 352 -32.25 -11.52 6.62
CA GLN A 352 -32.06 -11.00 5.27
C GLN A 352 -30.62 -10.49 5.07
N GLU A 353 -29.63 -11.20 5.64
CA GLU A 353 -28.22 -10.79 5.70
C GLU A 353 -27.60 -10.42 4.34
N GLU A 354 -28.12 -10.95 3.24
CA GLU A 354 -27.67 -10.66 1.87
C GLU A 354 -27.98 -9.23 1.40
N ILE A 355 -29.05 -8.63 1.93
CA ILE A 355 -29.62 -7.34 1.50
C ILE A 355 -29.15 -6.18 2.41
N ILE A 356 -28.59 -6.47 3.58
CA ILE A 356 -28.20 -5.44 4.54
C ILE A 356 -27.00 -4.63 4.02
N GLN A 357 -27.24 -3.39 3.61
CA GLN A 357 -26.19 -2.44 3.19
C GLN A 357 -25.56 -1.69 4.38
N HIS A 358 -26.27 -1.52 5.50
CA HIS A 358 -25.79 -0.73 6.65
C HIS A 358 -24.65 -1.39 7.44
N LYS A 359 -24.22 -2.62 7.11
CA LYS A 359 -23.15 -3.32 7.83
C LYS A 359 -21.83 -2.54 7.83
N TRP A 360 -21.53 -1.90 6.71
CA TRP A 360 -20.35 -1.05 6.56
C TRP A 360 -20.45 0.23 7.38
N GLN A 361 -21.66 0.80 7.48
CA GLN A 361 -21.92 1.97 8.32
C GLN A 361 -21.71 1.64 9.80
N VAL A 362 -22.21 0.49 10.26
CA VAL A 362 -21.98 -0.01 11.63
C VAL A 362 -20.48 -0.14 11.91
N LEU A 363 -19.72 -0.69 10.97
CA LEU A 363 -18.28 -0.81 11.11
C LEU A 363 -17.59 0.56 11.17
N ALA A 364 -17.98 1.51 10.31
CA ALA A 364 -17.45 2.88 10.34
C ALA A 364 -17.78 3.60 11.67
N SER A 365 -19.02 3.46 12.15
CA SER A 365 -19.47 4.00 13.44
C SER A 365 -18.72 3.38 14.61
N TRP A 366 -18.47 2.06 14.60
CA TRP A 366 -17.68 1.37 15.62
C TRP A 366 -16.23 1.90 15.66
N MET A 367 -15.63 2.14 14.49
CA MET A 367 -14.28 2.70 14.39
C MET A 367 -14.25 4.21 14.68
N GLY A 368 -15.39 4.90 14.69
CA GLY A 368 -15.45 6.34 14.90
C GLY A 368 -14.99 7.15 13.68
N HIS A 369 -15.35 6.70 12.48
CA HIS A 369 -15.09 7.39 11.22
C HIS A 369 -16.37 8.02 10.67
N SER A 370 -16.22 9.13 9.96
CA SER A 370 -17.36 9.86 9.38
C SER A 370 -17.94 9.18 8.14
N SER A 371 -17.15 8.31 7.49
CA SER A 371 -17.58 7.61 6.28
C SER A 371 -17.01 6.19 6.17
N ILE A 372 -17.67 5.37 5.35
CA ILE A 372 -17.24 4.01 5.03
C ILE A 372 -15.92 4.06 4.27
N GLU A 373 -15.76 5.00 3.33
CA GLU A 373 -14.57 5.17 2.51
C GLU A 373 -13.33 5.42 3.37
N GLN A 374 -13.47 6.21 4.45
CA GLN A 374 -12.38 6.44 5.39
C GLN A 374 -11.96 5.13 6.09
N THR A 375 -12.92 4.28 6.42
CA THR A 375 -12.62 2.99 7.08
C THR A 375 -12.05 1.99 6.09
N ALA A 376 -12.66 1.86 4.91
CA ALA A 376 -12.25 0.95 3.86
C ALA A 376 -10.84 1.27 3.34
N SER A 377 -10.58 2.54 3.01
CA SER A 377 -9.31 2.94 2.36
C SER A 377 -8.11 2.92 3.30
N ASN A 378 -8.33 3.10 4.61
CA ASN A 378 -7.24 3.25 5.57
C ASN A 378 -7.07 2.04 6.49
N TYR A 379 -8.15 1.33 6.81
CA TYR A 379 -8.13 0.31 7.85
C TYR A 379 -8.49 -1.09 7.38
N LEU A 380 -9.28 -1.26 6.31
CA LEU A 380 -9.72 -2.59 5.87
C LEU A 380 -8.82 -3.13 4.76
N HIS A 381 -7.98 -4.09 5.14
CA HIS A 381 -6.98 -4.75 4.30
C HIS A 381 -7.37 -6.18 3.92
N VAL A 382 -8.56 -6.63 4.37
CA VAL A 382 -9.11 -7.98 4.11
C VAL A 382 -10.33 -7.96 3.18
N LEU A 383 -10.58 -6.82 2.51
CA LEU A 383 -11.75 -6.66 1.62
C LEU A 383 -11.74 -7.67 0.46
N ASP A 384 -10.57 -7.93 -0.12
CA ASP A 384 -10.42 -8.91 -1.20
C ASP A 384 -10.77 -10.32 -0.73
N LEU A 385 -10.32 -10.68 0.48
CA LEU A 385 -10.66 -11.97 1.09
C LEU A 385 -12.15 -12.09 1.37
N LEU A 386 -12.79 -11.02 1.86
CA LEU A 386 -14.24 -10.96 2.07
C LEU A 386 -15.02 -11.05 0.76
N ALA A 387 -14.54 -10.42 -0.31
CA ALA A 387 -15.15 -10.51 -1.62
C ALA A 387 -15.08 -11.95 -2.16
N VAL A 388 -13.91 -12.58 -2.07
CA VAL A 388 -13.69 -13.97 -2.45
C VAL A 388 -14.57 -14.91 -1.62
N ASP A 389 -14.58 -14.76 -0.30
CA ASP A 389 -15.42 -15.53 0.61
C ASP A 389 -16.91 -15.40 0.25
N ARG A 390 -17.37 -14.18 -0.07
CA ARG A 390 -18.74 -13.95 -0.50
C ARG A 390 -19.04 -14.62 -1.84
N ILE A 391 -18.13 -14.55 -2.82
CA ILE A 391 -18.30 -15.22 -4.12
C ILE A 391 -18.45 -16.74 -3.93
N TYR A 392 -17.62 -17.36 -3.09
CA TYR A 392 -17.68 -18.81 -2.83
C TYR A 392 -18.94 -19.25 -2.10
N ASN A 393 -19.53 -18.37 -1.28
CA ASN A 393 -20.69 -18.68 -0.45
C ASN A 393 -22.02 -18.16 -1.01
N SER A 394 -22.03 -17.26 -1.99
CA SER A 394 -23.25 -16.68 -2.58
C SER A 394 -23.75 -17.53 -3.75
N PRO A 395 -25.01 -18.01 -3.76
CA PRO A 395 -25.52 -18.89 -4.81
C PRO A 395 -25.27 -18.36 -6.23
N CYS A 396 -24.49 -19.09 -7.03
CA CYS A 396 -24.33 -18.78 -8.46
C CYS A 396 -25.43 -19.50 -9.25
N ILE A 397 -26.60 -18.88 -9.31
CA ILE A 397 -27.79 -19.44 -9.97
C ILE A 397 -27.78 -19.04 -11.45
N ILE A 398 -27.70 -20.03 -12.34
CA ILE A 398 -27.91 -19.83 -13.76
C ILE A 398 -29.23 -20.48 -14.17
N SER A 399 -30.07 -19.73 -14.88
CA SER A 399 -31.30 -20.27 -15.45
C SER A 399 -30.99 -21.36 -16.47
N LYS A 400 -31.76 -22.45 -16.43
CA LYS A 400 -31.67 -23.55 -17.39
C LYS A 400 -31.78 -23.05 -18.84
N LYS A 401 -32.66 -22.07 -19.10
CA LYS A 401 -32.83 -21.46 -20.44
C LYS A 401 -31.55 -20.85 -20.99
N VAL A 402 -30.75 -20.20 -20.14
CA VAL A 402 -29.47 -19.59 -20.55
C VAL A 402 -28.45 -20.69 -20.90
N LEU A 403 -28.43 -21.78 -20.14
CA LEU A 403 -27.55 -22.91 -20.43
C LEU A 403 -27.95 -23.66 -21.69
N GLU A 404 -29.26 -23.85 -21.93
CA GLU A 404 -29.79 -24.47 -23.16
C GLU A 404 -29.58 -23.60 -24.41
N GLN A 405 -29.38 -22.28 -24.24
CA GLN A 405 -29.00 -21.39 -25.33
C GLN A 405 -27.50 -21.48 -25.68
N CYS A 406 -26.64 -21.69 -24.68
CA CYS A 406 -25.19 -21.78 -24.88
C CYS A 406 -24.70 -23.22 -25.15
N PHE A 407 -25.47 -24.24 -24.76
CA PHE A 407 -25.12 -25.65 -24.82
C PHE A 407 -26.29 -26.52 -25.28
N SER A 408 -26.02 -27.79 -25.61
CA SER A 408 -27.04 -28.81 -25.92
C SER A 408 -28.02 -29.03 -24.74
N PRO A 409 -29.22 -29.62 -24.97
CA PRO A 409 -30.27 -29.75 -23.97
C PRO A 409 -29.76 -30.36 -22.65
N VAL A 410 -29.93 -29.60 -21.55
CA VAL A 410 -29.41 -29.95 -20.23
C VAL A 410 -30.46 -30.77 -19.48
N LYS A 411 -30.17 -32.05 -19.22
CA LYS A 411 -31.00 -32.91 -18.35
C LYS A 411 -30.87 -32.48 -16.88
N SER A 412 -31.70 -31.51 -16.47
CA SER A 412 -31.87 -31.10 -15.07
C SER A 412 -33.36 -31.09 -14.71
N SER A 413 -33.69 -31.61 -13.53
CA SER A 413 -35.04 -31.59 -12.93
C SER A 413 -35.45 -30.23 -12.38
N THR A 414 -34.51 -29.28 -12.26
CA THR A 414 -34.76 -27.91 -11.79
C THR A 414 -34.55 -26.87 -12.89
N ASP A 415 -35.37 -25.81 -12.90
CA ASP A 415 -35.31 -24.69 -13.86
C ASP A 415 -34.07 -23.79 -13.74
N TYR A 416 -33.22 -24.09 -12.75
CA TYR A 416 -31.97 -23.41 -12.49
C TYR A 416 -30.90 -24.41 -12.05
N ILE A 417 -29.64 -24.05 -12.32
CA ILE A 417 -28.46 -24.77 -11.85
C ILE A 417 -27.68 -23.84 -10.93
N ASN A 418 -27.38 -24.31 -9.72
CA ASN A 418 -26.49 -23.58 -8.81
C ASN A 418 -25.05 -24.05 -9.02
N LEU A 419 -24.26 -23.26 -9.74
CA LEU A 419 -22.86 -23.58 -10.04
C LEU A 419 -21.97 -23.64 -8.80
N ASN A 420 -22.36 -23.04 -7.67
CA ASN A 420 -21.56 -23.13 -6.44
C ASN A 420 -21.39 -24.57 -5.96
N ARG A 421 -22.33 -25.47 -6.23
CA ARG A 421 -22.18 -26.88 -5.86
C ARG A 421 -20.98 -27.52 -6.56
N TYR A 422 -20.66 -27.11 -7.78
CA TYR A 422 -19.49 -27.59 -8.52
C TYR A 422 -18.20 -26.94 -8.03
N THR A 423 -18.21 -25.63 -7.74
CA THR A 423 -17.06 -24.92 -7.17
C THR A 423 -16.68 -25.44 -5.78
N GLN A 424 -17.68 -25.79 -4.96
CA GLN A 424 -17.48 -26.36 -3.62
C GLN A 424 -17.05 -27.84 -3.63
N GLN A 425 -17.20 -28.57 -4.74
CA GLN A 425 -16.67 -29.93 -4.89
C GLN A 425 -15.16 -29.94 -5.15
N GLN A 426 -14.60 -28.87 -5.73
CA GLN A 426 -13.16 -28.70 -5.93
C GLN A 426 -12.48 -27.91 -4.80
N LYS A 427 -12.87 -28.15 -3.54
CA LYS A 427 -12.30 -27.47 -2.36
C LYS A 427 -10.77 -27.60 -2.33
N TRP A 428 -10.06 -26.53 -2.67
CA TRP A 428 -8.64 -26.34 -2.38
C TRP A 428 -8.37 -25.61 -1.07
N PHE A 429 -9.42 -25.18 -0.35
CA PHE A 429 -9.29 -24.77 1.05
C PHE A 429 -9.25 -26.02 1.95
N ASN A 430 -8.10 -26.70 1.97
CA ASN A 430 -7.81 -27.73 2.97
C ASN A 430 -7.71 -27.06 4.34
N SER A 431 -8.80 -27.10 5.10
CA SER A 431 -8.92 -26.59 6.48
C SER A 431 -8.17 -27.42 7.53
N TYR A 432 -7.08 -28.09 7.15
CA TYR A 432 -6.25 -28.90 8.03
C TYR A 432 -4.82 -28.37 8.03
N GLN A 433 -4.58 -27.22 8.65
CA GLN A 433 -3.35 -27.05 9.40
C GLN A 433 -3.61 -27.60 10.80
N GLN A 434 -3.43 -28.91 10.95
CA GLN A 434 -3.11 -29.44 12.28
C GLN A 434 -1.86 -28.71 12.75
N THR A 435 -2.00 -27.96 13.83
CA THR A 435 -0.90 -27.46 14.65
C THR A 435 -0.01 -28.63 15.03
N GLN A 436 1.10 -28.84 14.32
CA GLN A 436 2.22 -29.59 14.87
C GLN A 436 3.12 -28.64 15.63
N PRO A 437 3.58 -29.01 16.85
CA PRO A 437 4.51 -28.20 17.60
C PRO A 437 5.84 -28.14 16.84
N VAL A 438 6.36 -26.94 16.65
CA VAL A 438 7.72 -26.75 16.12
C VAL A 438 8.70 -27.18 17.20
N THR A 439 9.12 -28.44 17.18
CA THR A 439 10.39 -28.84 17.78
C THR A 439 11.50 -28.41 16.83
N MET A 440 12.32 -27.48 17.30
CA MET A 440 13.58 -27.13 16.67
C MET A 440 14.50 -28.35 16.64
N ALA A 441 14.61 -29.02 15.50
CA ALA A 441 15.75 -29.84 15.14
C ALA A 441 15.77 -30.02 13.62
N GLY A 442 16.96 -29.93 13.03
CA GLY A 442 17.18 -29.74 11.61
C GLY A 442 16.39 -30.67 10.70
N ARG A 443 15.62 -30.08 9.79
CA ARG A 443 15.21 -30.72 8.55
C ARG A 443 15.47 -29.75 7.43
N GLN A 444 16.38 -30.17 6.55
CA GLN A 444 16.56 -29.63 5.21
C GLN A 444 15.17 -29.32 4.64
N GLU A 445 14.95 -28.05 4.32
CA GLU A 445 13.82 -27.64 3.49
C GLU A 445 13.88 -28.50 2.23
N LYS A 446 12.92 -29.42 2.08
CA LYS A 446 12.56 -29.88 0.74
C LYS A 446 12.05 -28.65 0.03
N LYS A 447 12.96 -27.99 -0.69
CA LYS A 447 12.69 -26.95 -1.68
C LYS A 447 11.43 -27.35 -2.42
N PHE A 448 10.38 -26.54 -2.29
CA PHE A 448 9.28 -26.54 -3.23
C PHE A 448 9.90 -26.36 -4.62
N SER A 449 9.98 -27.47 -5.35
CA SER A 449 10.32 -27.44 -6.75
C SER A 449 9.05 -26.98 -7.45
N ILE A 450 8.92 -25.67 -7.65
CA ILE A 450 7.98 -25.16 -8.64
C ILE A 450 8.38 -25.85 -9.94
N GLU A 451 7.48 -26.67 -10.50
CA GLU A 451 7.66 -27.15 -11.86
C GLU A 451 7.92 -25.94 -12.74
N LYS A 452 9.16 -25.83 -13.25
CA LYS A 452 9.54 -24.84 -14.23
C LYS A 452 8.67 -25.06 -15.47
N SER A 453 7.59 -24.32 -15.62
CA SER A 453 7.17 -23.72 -16.90
C SER A 453 5.75 -23.16 -16.82
N THR A 454 5.63 -21.86 -17.11
CA THR A 454 4.50 -21.19 -17.77
C THR A 454 4.68 -19.66 -17.75
N LEU A 455 5.66 -19.13 -17.00
CA LEU A 455 6.01 -17.71 -17.07
C LEU A 455 6.73 -17.38 -18.38
N THR A 456 6.27 -16.34 -19.07
CA THR A 456 6.94 -15.81 -20.27
C THR A 456 8.32 -15.24 -19.90
N PRO A 457 9.26 -15.13 -20.86
CA PRO A 457 10.58 -14.53 -20.63
C PRO A 457 10.53 -13.15 -19.97
N PHE A 458 9.55 -12.32 -20.34
CA PHE A 458 9.30 -11.03 -19.72
C PHE A 458 8.79 -11.16 -18.26
N GLN A 459 7.84 -12.06 -17.99
CA GLN A 459 7.35 -12.29 -16.63
C GLN A 459 8.44 -12.83 -15.69
N ARG A 460 9.34 -13.67 -16.21
CA ARG A 460 10.53 -14.15 -15.49
C ARG A 460 11.48 -13.00 -15.18
N LEU A 461 11.78 -12.14 -16.16
CA LEU A 461 12.60 -10.95 -15.99
C LEU A 461 12.05 -9.98 -14.91
N ILE A 462 10.75 -9.68 -14.96
CA ILE A 462 10.10 -8.78 -13.99
C ILE A 462 10.00 -9.43 -12.60
N SER A 463 9.71 -10.73 -12.52
CA SER A 463 9.67 -11.43 -11.24
C SER A 463 11.04 -11.57 -10.59
N PHE A 464 12.11 -11.68 -11.38
CA PHE A 464 13.49 -11.57 -10.92
C PHE A 464 13.78 -10.15 -10.38
N ARG A 465 13.42 -9.10 -11.12
CA ARG A 465 13.55 -7.69 -10.69
C ARG A 465 12.86 -7.42 -9.35
N GLU A 466 11.67 -7.98 -9.15
CA GLU A 466 10.85 -7.80 -7.95
C GLU A 466 11.28 -8.71 -6.78
N GLY A 467 12.39 -9.44 -6.91
CA GLY A 467 12.93 -10.32 -5.86
C GLY A 467 12.15 -11.63 -5.65
N ARG A 468 11.17 -11.93 -6.51
CA ARG A 468 10.32 -13.13 -6.40
C ARG A 468 10.94 -14.40 -6.98
N LEU A 469 11.96 -14.29 -7.84
CA LEU A 469 12.67 -15.41 -8.48
C LEU A 469 14.20 -15.24 -8.39
N SER A 470 14.75 -15.02 -7.20
CA SER A 470 16.19 -14.74 -7.00
C SER A 470 17.15 -15.84 -7.48
N GLU A 471 16.68 -17.11 -7.59
CA GLU A 471 17.47 -18.24 -8.07
C GLU A 471 17.38 -18.47 -9.62
N ASP A 472 16.63 -17.66 -10.38
CA ASP A 472 16.51 -17.81 -11.85
C ASP A 472 17.73 -17.23 -12.59
N THR A 473 18.73 -18.07 -12.82
CA THR A 473 20.01 -17.71 -13.47
C THR A 473 19.83 -17.13 -14.88
N GLN A 474 18.82 -17.59 -15.62
CA GLN A 474 18.55 -17.09 -16.97
C GLN A 474 17.87 -15.71 -16.91
N ALA A 475 16.97 -15.49 -15.96
CA ALA A 475 16.39 -14.16 -15.74
C ALA A 475 17.42 -13.15 -15.22
N GLN A 476 18.38 -13.60 -14.40
CA GLN A 476 19.54 -12.79 -14.00
C GLN A 476 20.37 -12.35 -15.20
N GLU A 477 20.71 -13.28 -16.10
CA GLU A 477 21.44 -12.98 -17.32
C GLU A 477 20.66 -12.02 -18.24
N TRP A 478 19.37 -12.26 -18.43
CA TRP A 478 18.52 -11.35 -19.21
C TRP A 478 18.44 -9.96 -18.60
N MET A 479 18.42 -9.85 -17.26
CA MET A 479 18.44 -8.58 -16.56
C MET A 479 19.74 -7.82 -16.82
N GLN A 480 20.89 -8.49 -16.74
CA GLN A 480 22.19 -7.90 -17.06
C GLN A 480 22.25 -7.40 -18.51
N ARG A 481 21.77 -8.21 -19.47
CA ARG A 481 21.67 -7.82 -20.88
C ARG A 481 20.80 -6.56 -21.06
N CYS A 482 19.66 -6.50 -20.37
CA CYS A 482 18.74 -5.35 -20.42
C CYS A 482 19.35 -4.08 -19.81
N GLN A 483 19.97 -4.18 -18.62
CA GLN A 483 20.67 -3.08 -17.97
C GLN A 483 21.83 -2.55 -18.83
N TRP A 484 22.55 -3.45 -19.51
CA TRP A 484 23.62 -3.07 -20.43
C TRP A 484 23.09 -2.32 -21.66
N MET A 485 22.03 -2.82 -22.30
CA MET A 485 21.40 -2.17 -23.46
C MET A 485 20.87 -0.79 -23.09
N SER A 486 20.09 -0.69 -22.01
CA SER A 486 19.49 0.58 -21.58
C SER A 486 20.57 1.60 -21.22
N THR A 487 21.61 1.20 -20.48
CA THR A 487 22.74 2.07 -20.15
C THR A 487 23.47 2.53 -21.40
N LYS A 488 23.85 1.62 -22.30
CA LYS A 488 24.55 1.98 -23.54
C LYS A 488 23.73 2.92 -24.42
N TRP A 489 22.44 2.64 -24.56
CA TRP A 489 21.56 3.42 -25.42
C TRP A 489 21.19 4.77 -24.82
N MET A 490 21.05 4.91 -23.50
CA MET A 490 20.48 6.10 -22.84
C MET A 490 21.51 6.98 -22.10
N ASP A 491 22.63 6.42 -21.65
CA ASP A 491 23.68 7.17 -20.96
C ASP A 491 24.56 7.94 -21.96
N ARG A 492 24.79 9.24 -21.71
CA ARG A 492 25.64 10.12 -22.53
C ARG A 492 27.14 9.82 -22.39
N GLN A 493 27.56 9.24 -21.28
CA GLN A 493 28.95 8.95 -20.97
C GLN A 493 29.32 7.50 -21.29
N LYS A 494 28.35 6.57 -21.25
CA LYS A 494 28.58 5.13 -21.41
C LYS A 494 28.13 4.53 -22.76
N PHE A 495 27.95 5.35 -23.80
CA PHE A 495 27.51 4.86 -25.13
C PHE A 495 28.53 3.96 -25.86
N ASN A 496 29.81 4.04 -25.48
CA ASN A 496 30.91 3.24 -26.07
C ASN A 496 31.13 1.88 -25.36
N LEU A 497 30.21 1.44 -24.50
CA LEU A 497 30.29 0.11 -23.89
C LEU A 497 30.40 -0.98 -24.98
N LYS A 498 31.40 -1.84 -24.85
CA LYS A 498 31.57 -3.05 -25.66
C LYS A 498 30.75 -4.22 -25.06
N THR A 499 30.25 -5.10 -25.90
CA THR A 499 29.34 -6.19 -25.52
C THR A 499 29.95 -7.19 -24.55
N ASN A 500 31.29 -7.29 -24.49
CA ASN A 500 32.01 -8.10 -23.50
C ASN A 500 31.93 -7.57 -22.05
N TYR A 501 31.35 -6.38 -21.82
CA TYR A 501 31.21 -5.81 -20.48
C TYR A 501 29.90 -6.19 -19.76
N VAL A 502 29.01 -6.96 -20.39
CA VAL A 502 27.69 -7.32 -19.83
C VAL A 502 27.80 -8.00 -18.46
N TYR A 503 28.82 -8.85 -18.28
CA TYR A 503 29.00 -9.64 -17.06
C TYR A 503 30.04 -9.07 -16.07
N SER A 504 30.69 -7.94 -16.38
CA SER A 504 31.87 -7.46 -15.63
C SER A 504 31.71 -6.11 -14.93
N LYS A 505 30.54 -5.45 -15.04
CA LYS A 505 30.28 -4.18 -14.37
C LYS A 505 28.92 -4.20 -13.68
N ASN A 506 28.90 -3.82 -12.40
CA ASN A 506 27.66 -3.43 -11.72
C ASN A 506 27.14 -2.16 -12.41
N LEU A 507 26.18 -2.33 -13.31
CA LEU A 507 25.51 -1.24 -14.02
C LEU A 507 24.34 -0.75 -13.16
N GLU A 508 24.10 0.56 -13.18
CA GLU A 508 22.98 1.16 -12.44
C GLU A 508 21.64 0.75 -13.06
N GLU A 509 20.71 0.27 -12.24
CA GLU A 509 19.35 -0.14 -12.64
C GLU A 509 18.48 1.00 -13.21
N SER A 510 18.89 2.24 -12.99
CA SER A 510 18.13 3.46 -13.28
C SER A 510 17.66 3.59 -14.74
N TRP A 511 18.51 3.25 -15.72
CA TRP A 511 18.18 3.41 -17.14
C TRP A 511 17.20 2.36 -17.68
N PHE A 512 17.28 1.12 -17.17
CA PHE A 512 16.31 0.08 -17.53
C PHE A 512 14.92 0.48 -17.04
N ASP A 513 14.84 0.94 -15.79
CA ASP A 513 13.60 1.38 -15.16
C ASP A 513 12.98 2.59 -15.88
N GLU A 514 13.80 3.56 -16.31
CA GLU A 514 13.33 4.70 -17.10
C GLU A 514 12.74 4.26 -18.44
N LEU A 515 13.41 3.33 -19.15
CA LEU A 515 12.92 2.81 -20.43
C LEU A 515 11.63 2.01 -20.25
N TYR A 516 11.58 1.15 -19.23
CA TYR A 516 10.41 0.34 -18.89
C TYR A 516 9.19 1.21 -18.58
N GLU A 517 9.35 2.26 -17.76
CA GLU A 517 8.27 3.19 -17.42
C GLU A 517 7.80 4.00 -18.64
N LYS A 518 8.72 4.41 -19.53
CA LYS A 518 8.36 5.07 -20.80
C LYS A 518 7.58 4.14 -21.72
N ALA A 519 8.00 2.88 -21.84
CA ALA A 519 7.30 1.87 -22.62
C ALA A 519 5.88 1.63 -22.07
N LYS A 520 5.76 1.40 -20.76
CA LYS A 520 4.47 1.18 -20.07
C LYS A 520 3.47 2.31 -20.29
N LYS A 521 3.91 3.57 -20.30
CA LYS A 521 3.03 4.74 -20.57
C LYS A 521 2.55 4.82 -22.03
N LEU A 522 3.26 4.18 -22.95
CA LEU A 522 2.95 4.18 -24.38
C LEU A 522 2.12 2.95 -24.81
N THR A 523 2.04 1.93 -23.95
CA THR A 523 1.21 0.73 -24.11
C THR A 523 -0.29 1.05 -23.96
N ARG A 524 -1.16 0.41 -24.75
CA ARG A 524 -2.62 0.57 -24.61
C ARG A 524 -3.22 -0.36 -23.53
N PRO A 525 -4.40 -0.05 -22.96
CA PRO A 525 -5.02 -0.84 -21.89
C PRO A 525 -5.42 -2.28 -22.29
N ASP A 526 -5.74 -2.48 -23.57
CA ASP A 526 -6.01 -3.75 -24.25
C ASP A 526 -4.73 -4.50 -24.65
N GLU A 527 -3.60 -3.79 -24.72
CA GLU A 527 -2.26 -4.35 -24.88
C GLU A 527 -1.66 -4.64 -23.48
N ILE A 528 -2.14 -5.65 -22.74
CA ILE A 528 -1.43 -6.14 -21.52
C ILE A 528 -0.09 -6.76 -21.95
N ILE A 529 0.95 -5.91 -22.08
CA ILE A 529 2.28 -6.18 -22.66
C ILE A 529 2.28 -7.44 -23.56
N PRO A 530 1.52 -7.46 -24.67
CA PRO A 530 1.83 -8.38 -25.72
C PRO A 530 3.10 -7.80 -26.34
N LEU A 531 4.11 -8.65 -26.56
CA LEU A 531 5.13 -8.32 -27.54
C LEU A 531 4.42 -7.72 -28.75
N LEU A 532 5.01 -6.71 -29.41
CA LEU A 532 4.62 -6.47 -30.80
C LEU A 532 4.68 -7.84 -31.47
N ASP A 533 3.53 -8.35 -31.88
CA ASP A 533 3.43 -9.63 -32.54
C ASP A 533 3.99 -9.36 -33.93
N PHE A 534 5.30 -9.47 -34.03
CA PHE A 534 6.04 -9.34 -35.27
C PHE A 534 5.65 -10.57 -36.09
N HIS A 535 4.44 -10.54 -36.67
CA HIS A 535 3.84 -11.66 -37.38
C HIS A 535 4.73 -12.03 -38.57
N TYR A 536 5.29 -13.23 -38.53
CA TYR A 536 5.76 -13.92 -39.72
C TYR A 536 4.57 -14.69 -40.30
N LYS A 537 4.08 -14.27 -41.47
CA LYS A 537 3.17 -15.12 -42.24
C LYS A 537 3.97 -16.32 -42.75
N ASP A 538 3.45 -17.50 -42.44
CA ASP A 538 4.00 -18.84 -42.66
C ASP A 538 4.34 -19.08 -44.14
N ASP A 539 5.61 -18.88 -44.51
CA ASP A 539 6.18 -19.25 -45.81
C ASP A 539 7.64 -19.72 -45.61
N ARG A 540 7.76 -21.02 -45.38
CA ARG A 540 8.92 -21.76 -44.81
C ARG A 540 10.29 -21.61 -45.50
N GLN A 541 10.42 -20.89 -46.62
CA GLN A 541 11.72 -20.63 -47.28
C GLN A 541 12.18 -19.17 -47.21
N GLN A 542 11.26 -18.19 -47.10
CA GLN A 542 11.63 -16.78 -46.91
C GLN A 542 12.00 -16.45 -45.45
N ASP A 543 11.61 -17.30 -44.50
CA ASP A 543 11.79 -17.06 -43.07
C ASP A 543 13.24 -17.07 -42.60
N ALA A 544 14.09 -17.95 -43.15
CA ALA A 544 15.51 -17.99 -42.76
C ALA A 544 16.30 -16.73 -43.17
N LEU A 545 16.02 -16.19 -44.38
CA LEU A 545 16.65 -14.95 -44.84
C LEU A 545 16.14 -13.74 -44.07
N LYS A 546 14.83 -13.68 -43.80
CA LYS A 546 14.21 -12.62 -43.00
C LYS A 546 14.69 -12.65 -41.54
N GLU A 547 14.84 -13.84 -40.95
CA GLU A 547 15.40 -13.99 -39.61
C GLU A 547 16.88 -13.57 -39.57
N LYS A 548 17.69 -13.97 -40.57
CA LYS A 548 19.09 -13.53 -40.68
C LYS A 548 19.20 -11.99 -40.81
N ASN A 549 18.29 -11.36 -41.57
CA ASN A 549 18.23 -9.91 -41.70
C ASN A 549 17.77 -9.22 -40.41
N MET A 550 16.81 -9.81 -39.69
CA MET A 550 16.39 -9.35 -38.35
C MET A 550 17.57 -9.38 -37.38
N VAL A 551 18.25 -10.51 -37.25
CA VAL A 551 19.39 -10.68 -36.34
C VAL A 551 20.49 -9.68 -36.67
N LYS A 552 20.76 -9.47 -37.96
CA LYS A 552 21.70 -8.44 -38.44
C LYS A 552 21.27 -7.04 -37.99
N ALA A 553 20.00 -6.68 -38.15
CA ALA A 553 19.46 -5.39 -37.72
C ALA A 553 19.48 -5.21 -36.19
N LEU A 554 19.15 -6.25 -35.41
CA LEU A 554 19.26 -6.24 -33.96
C LEU A 554 20.71 -6.07 -33.49
N LYS A 555 21.66 -6.72 -34.17
CA LYS A 555 23.10 -6.54 -33.92
C LYS A 555 23.55 -5.10 -34.20
N ILE A 556 23.05 -4.49 -35.28
CA ILE A 556 23.31 -3.08 -35.61
C ILE A 556 22.73 -2.15 -34.54
N LEU A 557 21.50 -2.40 -34.08
CA LEU A 557 20.88 -1.66 -32.98
C LEU A 557 21.69 -1.79 -31.68
N LEU A 558 22.13 -3.00 -31.34
CA LEU A 558 22.94 -3.27 -30.15
C LEU A 558 24.23 -2.45 -30.15
N LEU A 559 24.91 -2.40 -31.30
CA LEU A 559 26.25 -1.80 -31.41
C LEU A 559 26.22 -0.28 -31.58
N PHE A 560 25.29 0.23 -32.39
CA PHE A 560 25.34 1.62 -32.88
C PHE A 560 24.15 2.49 -32.44
N GLY A 561 23.07 1.89 -31.93
CA GLY A 561 21.88 2.62 -31.53
C GLY A 561 22.10 3.57 -30.34
N LYS A 562 21.54 4.78 -30.41
CA LYS A 562 21.48 5.73 -29.29
C LYS A 562 20.07 6.28 -29.11
N LEU A 563 19.48 6.08 -27.93
CA LEU A 563 18.14 6.57 -27.62
C LEU A 563 18.23 7.92 -26.90
N ARG A 564 17.77 9.01 -27.54
CA ARG A 564 17.81 10.37 -26.98
C ARG A 564 16.49 11.09 -27.28
N LYS A 565 15.91 11.76 -26.29
CA LYS A 565 14.66 12.51 -26.43
C LYS A 565 13.53 11.73 -27.15
N ASN A 566 13.45 10.40 -26.92
CA ASN A 566 12.50 9.48 -27.58
C ASN A 566 12.73 9.26 -29.10
N PHE A 567 13.93 9.51 -29.60
CA PHE A 567 14.36 9.17 -30.95
C PHE A 567 15.57 8.25 -30.91
N LEU A 568 15.63 7.33 -31.87
CA LEU A 568 16.79 6.46 -32.08
C LEU A 568 17.75 7.14 -33.06
N HIS A 569 19.00 7.27 -32.69
CA HIS A 569 20.01 7.99 -33.46
C HIS A 569 21.11 7.03 -33.92
N PHE A 570 21.50 7.13 -35.18
CA PHE A 570 22.68 6.49 -35.74
C PHE A 570 23.62 7.54 -36.30
N GLN A 571 24.90 7.43 -35.95
CA GLN A 571 25.93 8.34 -36.47
C GLN A 571 26.55 7.74 -37.73
N CYS A 572 26.62 8.51 -38.81
CA CYS A 572 27.16 8.09 -40.10
C CYS A 572 28.43 8.89 -40.42
N ARG A 573 29.61 8.33 -40.13
CA ARG A 573 30.90 9.01 -40.36
C ARG A 573 31.54 8.63 -41.68
N MET A 574 31.29 7.42 -42.16
CA MET A 574 31.88 6.85 -43.37
C MET A 574 30.84 6.06 -44.18
N LYS A 575 31.13 5.77 -45.47
CA LYS A 575 30.25 4.96 -46.34
C LYS A 575 29.87 3.60 -45.74
N GLY A 576 30.74 3.00 -44.92
CA GLY A 576 30.45 1.76 -44.21
C GLY A 576 29.30 1.89 -43.18
N ASP A 577 29.14 3.04 -42.54
CA ASP A 577 28.08 3.30 -41.56
C ASP A 577 26.71 3.45 -42.25
N GLU A 578 26.70 4.03 -43.45
CA GLU A 578 25.49 4.15 -44.28
C GLU A 578 24.96 2.76 -44.64
N GLN A 579 25.83 1.82 -44.99
CA GLN A 579 25.45 0.43 -45.25
C GLN A 579 24.88 -0.26 -44.00
N GLN A 580 25.39 0.04 -42.80
CA GLN A 580 24.82 -0.47 -41.54
C GLN A 580 23.42 0.11 -41.32
N ILE A 581 23.21 1.39 -41.60
CA ILE A 581 21.89 2.03 -41.48
C ILE A 581 20.90 1.41 -42.47
N VAL A 582 21.30 1.17 -43.72
CA VAL A 582 20.49 0.45 -44.73
C VAL A 582 20.11 -0.94 -44.22
N ASN A 583 21.09 -1.71 -43.74
CA ASN A 583 20.85 -3.05 -43.19
C ASN A 583 19.89 -3.04 -41.99
N PHE A 584 19.96 -2.02 -41.13
CA PHE A 584 19.03 -1.85 -40.01
C PHE A 584 17.60 -1.57 -40.50
N ILE A 585 17.43 -0.64 -41.43
CA ILE A 585 16.12 -0.30 -42.02
C ILE A 585 15.50 -1.53 -42.68
N THR A 586 16.24 -2.20 -43.57
CA THR A 586 15.76 -3.38 -44.30
C THR A 586 15.38 -4.54 -43.38
N GLY A 587 16.03 -4.69 -42.22
CA GLY A 587 15.71 -5.73 -41.27
C GLY A 587 14.55 -5.39 -40.32
N ILE A 588 14.32 -4.11 -40.00
CA ILE A 588 13.28 -3.69 -39.04
C ILE A 588 11.94 -3.41 -39.72
N GLU A 589 11.92 -2.76 -40.89
CA GLU A 589 10.67 -2.36 -41.55
C GLU A 589 9.70 -3.53 -41.81
N PRO A 590 10.15 -4.70 -42.28
CA PRO A 590 9.26 -5.85 -42.48
C PRO A 590 8.60 -6.35 -41.19
N MET A 591 9.16 -6.01 -40.02
CA MET A 591 8.62 -6.44 -38.74
C MET A 591 7.48 -5.54 -38.26
N LEU A 592 7.48 -4.25 -38.61
CA LEU A 592 6.61 -3.25 -37.97
C LEU A 592 5.11 -3.45 -38.19
N GLY A 593 4.71 -4.29 -39.15
CA GLY A 593 3.30 -4.55 -39.49
C GLY A 593 2.59 -3.29 -39.99
N ASP A 594 1.26 -3.36 -40.12
CA ASP A 594 0.48 -2.30 -40.78
C ASP A 594 0.22 -1.07 -39.88
N HIS A 595 0.55 -1.15 -38.59
CA HIS A 595 0.17 -0.15 -37.59
C HIS A 595 1.34 0.71 -37.08
N LEU A 596 2.57 0.40 -37.49
CA LEU A 596 3.77 1.14 -37.13
C LEU A 596 4.57 1.53 -38.38
N TYR A 597 5.00 2.79 -38.40
CA TYR A 597 5.84 3.33 -39.47
C TYR A 597 7.18 3.81 -38.91
N LEU A 598 8.28 3.52 -39.62
CA LEU A 598 9.60 4.04 -39.30
C LEU A 598 9.85 5.36 -40.03
N GLU A 599 9.66 6.46 -39.31
CA GLU A 599 9.99 7.79 -39.79
C GLU A 599 11.50 8.05 -39.68
N LYS A 600 12.09 8.57 -40.76
CA LYS A 600 13.53 8.77 -40.93
C LYS A 600 13.77 10.26 -41.21
N GLN A 601 14.67 10.87 -40.45
CA GLN A 601 15.10 12.24 -40.65
C GLN A 601 16.60 12.24 -40.95
N ASN A 602 17.02 13.10 -41.89
CA ASN A 602 18.40 13.19 -42.37
C ASN A 602 18.90 11.86 -43.00
N TYR A 603 18.06 11.23 -43.84
CA TYR A 603 18.38 10.00 -44.57
C TYR A 603 17.94 10.12 -46.04
N PRO A 604 18.83 9.88 -47.04
CA PRO A 604 20.24 9.51 -46.90
C PRO A 604 21.09 10.64 -46.30
N VAL A 605 22.21 10.30 -45.65
CA VAL A 605 23.04 11.29 -44.95
C VAL A 605 23.95 11.99 -45.96
N ASN A 606 23.95 13.32 -45.97
CA ASN A 606 24.96 14.08 -46.68
C ASN A 606 26.28 14.06 -45.88
N LEU A 607 27.30 13.34 -46.36
CA LEU A 607 28.60 13.22 -45.69
C LEU A 607 29.38 14.55 -45.64
N ASP A 608 29.07 15.49 -46.52
CA ASP A 608 29.70 16.82 -46.58
C ASP A 608 29.02 17.82 -45.62
N ALA A 609 27.86 17.48 -45.06
CA ALA A 609 27.15 18.30 -44.09
C ALA A 609 27.67 18.10 -42.64
N PRO A 610 27.55 19.13 -41.77
CA PRO A 610 27.94 19.02 -40.36
C PRO A 610 27.04 18.08 -39.55
N GLU A 611 25.75 17.96 -39.89
CA GLU A 611 24.83 17.01 -39.23
C GLU A 611 24.90 15.63 -39.88
N ARG A 612 25.71 14.75 -39.29
CA ARG A 612 25.94 13.38 -39.79
C ARG A 612 25.20 12.30 -38.99
N THR A 613 24.01 12.62 -38.50
CA THR A 613 23.21 11.72 -37.65
C THR A 613 21.84 11.49 -38.26
N VAL A 614 21.48 10.23 -38.46
CA VAL A 614 20.12 9.81 -38.84
C VAL A 614 19.28 9.70 -37.58
N LYS A 615 18.10 10.32 -37.59
CA LYS A 615 17.12 10.20 -36.50
C LYS A 615 15.95 9.35 -36.96
N PHE A 616 15.64 8.33 -36.17
CA PHE A 616 14.52 7.43 -36.38
C PHE A 616 13.47 7.64 -35.30
N SER A 617 12.20 7.59 -35.71
CA SER A 617 11.08 7.47 -34.79
C SER A 617 10.05 6.48 -35.31
N PHE A 618 9.62 5.60 -34.42
CA PHE A 618 8.51 4.69 -34.70
C PHE A 618 7.20 5.41 -34.40
N GLN A 619 6.39 5.59 -35.44
CA GLN A 619 5.12 6.29 -35.39
C GLN A 619 3.98 5.27 -35.42
N ARG A 620 3.15 5.28 -34.38
CA ARG A 620 1.89 4.52 -34.35
C ARG A 620 0.78 5.39 -34.94
N VAL A 621 0.05 4.86 -35.91
CA VAL A 621 -1.09 5.55 -36.54
C VAL A 621 -2.35 5.26 -35.74
N VAL A 622 -3.05 6.30 -35.29
CA VAL A 622 -4.35 6.20 -34.61
C VAL A 622 -5.30 7.20 -35.26
N GLY A 623 -6.10 6.75 -36.22
CA GLY A 623 -6.89 7.64 -37.07
C GLY A 623 -5.98 8.56 -37.89
N SER A 624 -6.18 9.88 -37.82
CA SER A 624 -5.36 10.89 -38.50
C SER A 624 -4.09 11.31 -37.75
N ASN A 625 -3.91 10.88 -36.49
CA ASN A 625 -2.79 11.31 -35.65
C ASN A 625 -1.66 10.27 -35.61
N LYS A 626 -0.42 10.74 -35.75
CA LYS A 626 0.81 9.95 -35.58
C LYS A 626 1.37 10.18 -34.17
N LYS A 627 1.58 9.10 -33.40
CA LYS A 627 2.19 9.16 -32.07
C LYS A 627 3.56 8.48 -32.08
N ASN A 628 4.59 9.20 -31.63
CA ASN A 628 5.92 8.62 -31.46
C ASN A 628 5.90 7.62 -30.30
N VAL A 629 6.08 6.34 -30.63
CA VAL A 629 6.14 5.21 -29.69
C VAL A 629 7.52 4.55 -29.67
N THR A 630 8.57 5.26 -30.10
CA THR A 630 9.95 4.74 -30.16
C THR A 630 10.41 4.08 -28.87
N PRO A 631 10.21 4.64 -27.65
CA PRO A 631 10.64 3.97 -26.42
C PRO A 631 9.98 2.60 -26.21
N LEU A 632 8.71 2.45 -26.60
CA LEU A 632 7.98 1.18 -26.52
C LEU A 632 8.54 0.15 -27.51
N VAL A 633 8.75 0.54 -28.76
CA VAL A 633 9.30 -0.36 -29.79
C VAL A 633 10.71 -0.80 -29.40
N ILE A 634 11.55 0.12 -28.93
CA ILE A 634 12.92 -0.18 -28.49
C ILE A 634 12.91 -1.11 -27.27
N PHE A 635 12.01 -0.91 -26.31
CA PHE A 635 11.86 -1.82 -25.18
C PHE A 635 11.45 -3.24 -25.64
N ASN A 636 10.53 -3.35 -26.59
CA ASN A 636 10.12 -4.66 -27.13
C ASN A 636 11.26 -5.34 -27.91
N LEU A 637 12.03 -4.60 -28.71
CA LEU A 637 13.22 -5.12 -29.38
C LEU A 637 14.27 -5.57 -28.36
N MET A 638 14.46 -4.82 -27.26
CA MET A 638 15.33 -5.21 -26.15
C MET A 638 14.92 -6.56 -25.53
N LEU A 639 13.63 -6.77 -25.29
CA LEU A 639 13.11 -8.05 -24.80
C LEU A 639 13.35 -9.20 -25.78
N LYS A 640 13.35 -8.94 -27.09
CA LYS A 640 13.74 -9.96 -28.09
C LYS A 640 15.25 -10.21 -28.09
N MET A 641 16.04 -9.14 -28.00
CA MET A 641 17.50 -9.20 -28.02
C MET A 641 18.07 -9.91 -26.79
N MET A 642 17.48 -9.73 -25.60
CA MET A 642 17.95 -10.41 -24.39
C MET A 642 17.86 -11.94 -24.50
N GLN A 643 16.94 -12.45 -25.33
CA GLN A 643 16.70 -13.88 -25.51
C GLN A 643 17.56 -14.53 -26.62
N LYS A 644 18.21 -13.73 -27.48
CA LYS A 644 19.00 -14.24 -28.61
C LYS A 644 20.49 -14.28 -28.25
N ASP A 645 20.96 -15.44 -27.80
CA ASP A 645 22.35 -15.63 -27.36
C ASP A 645 23.40 -15.30 -28.44
N GLU A 646 23.09 -15.54 -29.71
CA GLU A 646 23.92 -15.19 -30.88
C GLU A 646 24.31 -13.70 -30.98
N LEU A 647 23.59 -12.80 -30.30
CA LEU A 647 23.91 -11.37 -30.25
C LEU A 647 24.96 -11.02 -29.17
N TRP A 648 25.13 -11.91 -28.19
CA TRP A 648 25.94 -11.68 -26.98
C TRP A 648 27.21 -12.53 -26.93
N ILE A 649 27.22 -13.65 -27.64
CA ILE A 649 28.39 -14.51 -27.82
C ILE A 649 29.41 -13.81 -28.72
N LYS A 650 30.70 -13.89 -28.35
CA LYS A 650 31.82 -13.33 -29.09
C LYS A 650 32.13 -14.10 -30.35
#